data_AF-A0A939XWT9-F1
#
_entry.id   AF-A0A939XWT9-F1
#
_cell.length_a   1.000
_cell.length_b   1.000
_cell.length_c   1.000
_cell.angle_alpha   90.00
_cell.angle_beta   90.00
_cell.angle_gamma   90.00
#
_symmetry.space_group_name_H-M   'P 1'
#
loop_
_entity.id
_entity.type
_entity.pdbx_description
1 polymer ?
#
loop_
_entity_poly.entity_id
_entity_poly.type
_entity_poly.pdbx_seq_one_letter_code
_entity_poly.pdbx_strand_id
1 'polypeptide(L)'
;MFERIVITTPDWFSDEAHYCNSLFSNGLRILHLRKPNATEEELSHFIEKIDPRYRGRIVLHSHYGLVKRYALKGVHLKMSSVGLFKDYADACSVSVSCHSYEEILSLPFQPAYVFLSPLFESVSKVGYSSDYQFFDKSKLEEVHRRGISVIALGGITSDKVPLCRDFGFDGVAVIGSVWSHPEMAVAQYLLLSTPTVVSIAGFDPSSGAGVSSDLKVMETHGVYGLGVVSALTYQNESQFQKAEWCTNEQVLGQLSLLLDKHTPAVAKIGMIQDSEQLLAVVSLLRQRCPSIKIIWDPILKATATNDKLHDSFFKNPLQEVLQEIDLITPNLLEAAAIFGTTELSSLVEVARKAKVSILLKGGHGEDSSSVDTLISPEGEKTSFSVARLPFDKHGTGCFLSSAIASYVSLGKTWKDACALAQREVSNFLKSNASRLGFHAMQRHSADLPSIEDCPVMYITDHREGYTVAEQVEAVCRGGVRWVQLRMKNSTDEEMLSEGWKVKEICRRYNAVFIINDRVHVARLLDADGVHLGLSDMDPLEARRILGDGKIIGATCNTCEDLLLRSRQKVDYVGVGPFRFTTTKKNLSPMLGLEGYRNILSYCEDSHIHIPIFAIGGIVESDLSSLFSVGITGVALSGTILKSDNPTETARRIVLNSNKEKYKI
;
A
#
# COMPACT_ATOMS: atom_id res chain seq x y z
N MET A 1 -8.46 4.70 -14.06
CA MET A 1 -8.04 4.79 -12.63
C MET A 1 -8.62 6.09 -12.10
N PHE A 2 -9.25 6.08 -10.93
CA PHE A 2 -9.90 7.28 -10.38
C PHE A 2 -8.85 8.27 -9.86
N GLU A 3 -8.72 9.43 -10.51
CA GLU A 3 -7.67 10.41 -10.23
C GLU A 3 -7.94 11.20 -8.94
N ARG A 4 -6.87 11.54 -8.22
CA ARG A 4 -6.90 12.32 -6.98
C ARG A 4 -5.93 13.46 -7.12
N ILE A 5 -6.48 14.65 -7.30
CA ILE A 5 -5.73 15.86 -7.60
C ILE A 5 -5.72 16.76 -6.37
N VAL A 6 -4.52 17.19 -5.95
CA VAL A 6 -4.38 18.20 -4.90
C VAL A 6 -4.09 19.55 -5.54
N ILE A 7 -4.80 20.59 -5.12
CA ILE A 7 -4.54 21.98 -5.54
C ILE A 7 -3.99 22.72 -4.33
N THR A 8 -2.87 23.44 -4.48
CA THR A 8 -2.30 24.25 -3.39
C THR A 8 -3.25 25.38 -2.96
N THR A 9 -3.07 25.88 -1.74
CA THR A 9 -3.74 27.11 -1.28
C THR A 9 -3.31 28.31 -2.11
N PRO A 10 -4.16 29.36 -2.25
CA PRO A 10 -3.78 30.58 -2.98
C PRO A 10 -2.58 31.30 -2.36
N ASP A 11 -2.47 31.26 -1.04
CA ASP A 11 -1.44 31.95 -0.27
C ASP A 11 -0.37 30.96 0.20
N TRP A 12 0.87 31.43 0.32
CA TRP A 12 2.01 30.67 0.82
C TRP A 12 1.89 30.39 2.32
N PHE A 13 2.45 29.26 2.77
CA PHE A 13 2.63 28.96 4.19
C PHE A 13 3.97 28.23 4.42
N SER A 14 4.40 28.13 5.68
CA SER A 14 5.69 27.51 6.04
C SER A 14 5.75 26.05 5.56
N ASP A 15 6.91 25.66 5.04
CA ASP A 15 7.20 24.26 4.64
C ASP A 15 6.28 23.66 3.57
N GLU A 16 5.52 24.48 2.84
CA GLU A 16 4.59 24.02 1.81
C GLU A 16 5.25 23.10 0.77
N ALA A 17 6.49 23.42 0.34
CA ALA A 17 7.25 22.58 -0.58
C ALA A 17 7.62 21.21 0.02
N HIS A 18 7.93 21.16 1.32
CA HIS A 18 8.20 19.91 2.03
C HIS A 18 6.94 19.03 2.06
N TYR A 19 5.78 19.59 2.42
CA TYR A 19 4.52 18.85 2.40
C TYR A 19 4.15 18.37 0.99
N CYS A 20 4.39 19.16 -0.05
CA CYS A 20 4.19 18.73 -1.43
C CYS A 20 5.08 17.54 -1.81
N ASN A 21 6.38 17.57 -1.45
CA ASN A 21 7.28 16.42 -1.66
C ASN A 21 6.79 15.17 -0.90
N SER A 22 6.31 15.34 0.34
CA SER A 22 5.76 14.25 1.15
C SER A 22 4.47 13.68 0.55
N LEU A 23 3.61 14.51 -0.04
CA LEU A 23 2.43 14.02 -0.79
C LEU A 23 2.85 13.20 -2.01
N PHE A 24 3.87 13.65 -2.75
CA PHE A 24 4.39 12.92 -3.91
C PHE A 24 5.03 11.57 -3.56
N SER A 25 5.80 11.50 -2.47
CA SER A 25 6.37 10.23 -2.00
C SER A 25 5.28 9.25 -1.55
N ASN A 26 4.14 9.76 -1.08
CA ASN A 26 2.96 8.99 -0.72
C ASN A 26 1.97 8.78 -1.89
N GLY A 27 2.45 8.91 -3.13
CA GLY A 27 1.71 8.49 -4.32
C GLY A 27 0.84 9.57 -4.98
N LEU A 28 1.00 10.85 -4.65
CA LEU A 28 0.36 11.94 -5.41
C LEU A 28 0.82 11.90 -6.88
N ARG A 29 -0.16 11.91 -7.80
CA ARG A 29 0.07 11.82 -9.25
C ARG A 29 0.04 13.18 -9.94
N ILE A 30 -0.78 14.10 -9.45
CA ILE A 30 -0.97 15.43 -10.05
C ILE A 30 -1.14 16.45 -8.92
N LEU A 31 -0.27 17.47 -8.91
CA LEU A 31 -0.40 18.65 -8.05
C LEU A 31 -0.68 19.86 -8.93
N HIS A 32 -1.75 20.59 -8.64
CA HIS A 32 -1.98 21.90 -9.23
C HIS A 32 -1.37 22.98 -8.34
N LEU A 33 -0.33 23.65 -8.84
CA LEU A 33 0.28 24.79 -8.18
C LEU A 33 -0.51 26.05 -8.55
N ARG A 34 -1.30 26.54 -7.59
CA ARG A 34 -2.20 27.69 -7.72
C ARG A 34 -1.81 28.79 -6.76
N LYS A 35 -1.05 29.78 -7.24
CA LYS A 35 -0.62 30.97 -6.49
C LYS A 35 -0.91 32.23 -7.31
N PRO A 36 -2.16 32.73 -7.29
CA PRO A 36 -2.62 33.77 -8.22
C PRO A 36 -1.89 35.10 -8.07
N ASN A 37 -1.33 35.39 -6.90
CA ASN A 37 -0.66 36.65 -6.58
C ASN A 37 0.87 36.56 -6.61
N ALA A 38 1.44 35.38 -6.86
CA ALA A 38 2.88 35.19 -6.80
C ALA A 38 3.56 35.58 -8.12
N THR A 39 4.82 36.03 -8.04
CA THR A 39 5.63 36.36 -9.23
C THR A 39 6.18 35.10 -9.90
N GLU A 40 6.72 35.24 -11.12
CA GLU A 40 7.38 34.12 -11.81
C GLU A 40 8.58 33.61 -10.99
N GLU A 41 9.37 34.52 -10.40
CA GLU A 41 10.52 34.19 -9.57
C GLU A 41 10.13 33.43 -8.30
N GLU A 42 9.05 33.83 -7.63
CA GLU A 42 8.55 33.13 -6.44
C GLU A 42 8.09 31.71 -6.77
N LEU A 43 7.34 31.52 -7.87
CA LEU A 43 6.98 30.18 -8.34
C LEU A 43 8.21 29.36 -8.72
N SER A 44 9.16 29.96 -9.43
CA SER A 44 10.42 29.32 -9.84
C SER A 44 11.19 28.80 -8.63
N HIS A 45 11.33 29.63 -7.59
CA HIS A 45 12.00 29.26 -6.34
C HIS A 45 11.26 28.14 -5.58
N PHE A 46 9.93 28.15 -5.60
CA PHE A 46 9.14 27.05 -5.02
C PHE A 46 9.36 25.73 -5.77
N ILE A 47 9.31 25.76 -7.11
CA ILE A 47 9.52 24.56 -7.95
C ILE A 47 10.91 23.96 -7.76
N GLU A 48 11.94 24.80 -7.55
CA GLU A 48 13.30 24.35 -7.26
C GLU A 48 13.40 23.53 -5.97
N LYS A 49 12.54 23.81 -4.98
CA LYS A 49 12.43 23.04 -3.73
C LYS A 49 11.67 21.72 -3.88
N ILE A 50 10.98 21.50 -5.01
CA ILE A 50 10.39 20.20 -5.33
C ILE A 50 11.46 19.30 -5.94
N ASP A 51 11.52 18.06 -5.44
CA ASP A 51 12.40 17.02 -5.95
C ASP A 51 12.23 16.86 -7.47
N PRO A 52 13.32 16.91 -8.26
CA PRO A 52 13.28 16.80 -9.72
C PRO A 52 12.41 15.65 -10.24
N ARG A 53 12.36 14.49 -9.55
CA ARG A 53 11.59 13.32 -10.00
C ARG A 53 10.07 13.54 -9.97
N TYR A 54 9.59 14.55 -9.25
CA TYR A 54 8.16 14.87 -9.13
C TYR A 54 7.71 16.05 -10.00
N ARG A 55 8.62 16.85 -10.55
CA ARG A 55 8.28 18.07 -11.30
C ARG A 55 7.36 17.81 -12.51
N GLY A 56 7.56 16.69 -13.20
CA GLY A 56 6.68 16.21 -14.28
C GLY A 56 5.24 15.84 -13.86
N ARG A 57 4.88 16.05 -12.60
CA ARG A 57 3.53 15.85 -12.04
C ARG A 57 2.83 17.17 -11.67
N ILE A 58 3.48 18.32 -11.85
CA ILE A 58 2.95 19.63 -11.47
C ILE A 58 2.25 20.30 -12.65
N VAL A 59 1.07 20.86 -12.39
CA VAL A 59 0.29 21.67 -13.32
C VAL A 59 0.19 23.10 -12.82
N LEU A 60 0.52 24.09 -13.66
CA LEU A 60 0.51 25.50 -13.28
C LEU A 60 -0.81 26.20 -13.63
N HIS A 61 -1.26 27.10 -12.75
CA HIS A 61 -2.41 28.00 -12.99
C HIS A 61 -2.01 29.40 -13.49
N SER A 62 -0.72 29.73 -13.50
CA SER A 62 -0.14 31.00 -13.95
C SER A 62 1.32 30.79 -14.37
N HIS A 63 1.95 31.82 -14.97
CA HIS A 63 3.38 31.81 -15.35
C HIS A 63 3.80 30.57 -16.16
N TYR A 64 3.04 30.28 -17.21
CA TYR A 64 3.13 29.04 -17.99
C TYR A 64 4.49 28.80 -18.67
N GLY A 65 5.31 29.84 -18.86
CA GLY A 65 6.68 29.72 -19.38
C GLY A 65 7.57 28.77 -18.56
N LEU A 66 7.29 28.64 -17.26
CA LEU A 66 8.01 27.74 -16.35
C LEU A 66 7.81 26.25 -16.67
N VAL A 67 6.75 25.88 -17.40
CA VAL A 67 6.48 24.48 -17.77
C VAL A 67 7.65 23.89 -18.56
N LYS A 68 8.13 24.60 -19.58
CA LYS A 68 9.25 24.14 -20.41
C LYS A 68 10.56 24.16 -19.63
N ARG A 69 10.77 25.18 -18.79
CA ARG A 69 12.00 25.36 -18.00
C ARG A 69 12.24 24.21 -17.02
N TYR A 70 11.19 23.73 -16.36
CA TYR A 70 11.30 22.70 -15.31
C TYR A 70 10.72 21.34 -15.71
N ALA A 71 10.38 21.14 -16.99
CA ALA A 71 9.74 19.93 -17.52
C ALA A 71 8.49 19.53 -16.71
N LEU A 72 7.61 20.50 -16.46
CA LEU A 72 6.39 20.28 -15.68
C LEU A 72 5.32 19.53 -16.50
N LYS A 73 4.30 19.00 -15.83
CA LYS A 73 3.21 18.23 -16.46
C LYS A 73 2.43 19.07 -17.48
N GLY A 74 2.07 20.30 -17.10
CA GLY A 74 1.42 21.23 -18.01
C GLY A 74 0.71 22.40 -17.35
N VAL A 75 -0.38 22.87 -17.97
CA VAL A 75 -1.08 24.11 -17.61
C VAL A 75 -2.56 23.88 -17.32
N HIS A 76 -3.13 24.74 -16.49
CA HIS A 76 -4.55 24.78 -16.17
C HIS A 76 -5.13 26.15 -16.54
N LEU A 77 -6.09 26.15 -17.46
CA LEU A 77 -6.73 27.34 -18.01
C LEU A 77 -8.10 27.58 -17.38
N LYS A 78 -8.52 28.85 -17.34
CA LYS A 78 -9.91 29.24 -17.06
C LYS A 78 -10.66 29.32 -18.39
N MET A 79 -12.00 29.23 -18.38
CA MET A 79 -12.82 29.44 -19.58
C MET A 79 -12.46 30.74 -20.32
N SER A 80 -12.22 31.84 -19.60
CA SER A 80 -11.84 33.13 -20.19
C SER A 80 -10.48 33.14 -20.88
N SER A 81 -9.62 32.16 -20.59
CA SER A 81 -8.26 32.06 -21.15
C SER A 81 -8.07 30.82 -22.02
N VAL A 82 -9.15 30.13 -22.40
CA VAL A 82 -9.10 28.89 -23.19
C VAL A 82 -8.36 29.08 -24.50
N GLY A 83 -8.45 30.24 -25.16
CA GLY A 83 -7.76 30.53 -26.42
C GLY A 83 -6.24 30.32 -26.40
N LEU A 84 -5.60 30.39 -25.22
CA LEU A 84 -4.18 30.14 -25.03
C LEU A 84 -3.78 28.66 -25.25
N PHE A 85 -4.75 27.73 -25.36
CA PHE A 85 -4.44 26.30 -25.55
C PHE A 85 -3.53 26.05 -26.75
N LYS A 86 -3.65 26.85 -27.82
CA LYS A 86 -2.86 26.72 -29.04
C LYS A 86 -1.36 26.84 -28.80
N ASP A 87 -0.95 27.57 -27.77
CA ASP A 87 0.45 27.79 -27.45
C ASP A 87 1.07 26.60 -26.67
N TYR A 88 0.22 25.72 -26.11
CA TYR A 88 0.65 24.68 -25.17
C TYR A 88 0.22 23.26 -25.53
N ALA A 89 -0.82 23.08 -26.36
CA ALA A 89 -1.44 21.79 -26.63
C ALA A 89 -0.46 20.73 -27.18
N ASP A 90 0.53 21.15 -27.97
CA ASP A 90 1.54 20.26 -28.54
C ASP A 90 2.74 20.02 -27.59
N ALA A 91 2.88 20.82 -26.53
CA ALA A 91 4.05 20.83 -25.66
C ALA A 91 3.80 20.17 -24.30
N CYS A 92 2.58 20.25 -23.76
CA CYS A 92 2.26 19.74 -22.43
C CYS A 92 0.76 19.45 -22.25
N SER A 93 0.37 18.90 -21.09
CA SER A 93 -1.05 18.66 -20.82
C SER A 93 -1.80 19.97 -20.54
N VAL A 94 -2.92 20.19 -21.20
CA VAL A 94 -3.82 21.33 -20.94
C VAL A 94 -5.08 20.85 -20.22
N SER A 95 -5.41 21.46 -19.09
CA SER A 95 -6.66 21.23 -18.35
C SER A 95 -7.46 22.52 -18.20
N VAL A 96 -8.77 22.44 -17.95
CA VAL A 96 -9.66 23.63 -17.93
C VAL A 96 -10.63 23.59 -16.75
N SER A 97 -10.90 24.73 -16.09
CA SER A 97 -12.02 24.87 -15.15
C SER A 97 -13.31 25.22 -15.89
N CYS A 98 -14.36 24.44 -15.70
CA CYS A 98 -15.72 24.65 -16.20
C CYS A 98 -16.74 24.63 -15.04
N HIS A 99 -17.90 25.24 -15.26
CA HIS A 99 -18.99 25.36 -14.30
C HIS A 99 -20.30 24.72 -14.77
N SER A 100 -20.36 24.23 -16.02
CA SER A 100 -21.52 23.52 -16.57
C SER A 100 -21.10 22.51 -17.64
N TYR A 101 -21.99 21.56 -17.95
CA TYR A 101 -21.79 20.62 -19.06
C TYR A 101 -21.72 21.36 -20.40
N GLU A 102 -22.51 22.41 -20.56
CA GLU A 102 -22.55 23.23 -21.76
C GLU A 102 -21.20 23.93 -22.01
N GLU A 103 -20.53 24.41 -20.96
CA GLU A 103 -19.17 24.95 -21.07
C GLU A 103 -18.18 23.88 -21.55
N ILE A 104 -18.23 22.66 -20.98
CA ILE A 104 -17.35 21.56 -21.39
C ILE A 104 -17.58 21.20 -22.86
N LEU A 105 -18.83 21.12 -23.29
CA LEU A 105 -19.20 20.82 -24.67
C LEU A 105 -18.85 21.98 -25.63
N SER A 106 -18.72 23.21 -25.15
CA SER A 106 -18.32 24.36 -25.98
C SER A 106 -16.81 24.44 -26.24
N LEU A 107 -15.99 23.62 -25.59
CA LEU A 107 -14.53 23.72 -25.68
C LEU A 107 -14.05 23.49 -27.14
N PRO A 108 -13.12 24.34 -27.64
CA PRO A 108 -12.64 24.27 -29.03
C PRO A 108 -11.58 23.18 -29.25
N PHE A 109 -11.25 22.41 -28.22
CA PHE A 109 -10.27 21.33 -28.22
C PHE A 109 -10.62 20.29 -27.15
N GLN A 110 -9.99 19.12 -27.19
CA GLN A 110 -10.14 18.09 -26.17
C GLN A 110 -9.03 18.28 -25.10
N PRO A 111 -9.35 18.81 -23.91
CA PRO A 111 -8.35 18.92 -22.84
C PRO A 111 -8.00 17.55 -22.25
N ALA A 112 -6.88 17.48 -21.55
CA ALA A 112 -6.49 16.28 -20.81
C ALA A 112 -7.53 15.90 -19.75
N TYR A 113 -8.09 16.91 -19.07
CA TYR A 113 -9.25 16.80 -18.19
C TYR A 113 -9.82 18.20 -17.89
N VAL A 114 -11.05 18.23 -17.38
CA VAL A 114 -11.71 19.44 -16.90
C VAL A 114 -12.04 19.34 -15.41
N PHE A 115 -12.01 20.47 -14.71
CA PHE A 115 -12.69 20.59 -13.41
C PHE A 115 -14.14 21.00 -13.63
N LEU A 116 -15.07 20.31 -12.96
CA LEU A 116 -16.46 20.74 -12.86
C LEU A 116 -16.76 21.14 -11.41
N SER A 117 -17.13 22.40 -11.20
CA SER A 117 -17.30 22.99 -9.85
C SER A 117 -18.38 24.07 -9.78
N PRO A 118 -18.96 24.34 -8.59
CA PRO A 118 -18.81 23.59 -7.33
C PRO A 118 -19.69 22.32 -7.29
N LEU A 119 -19.18 21.23 -6.70
CA LEU A 119 -19.97 20.01 -6.51
C LEU A 119 -20.76 20.01 -5.18
N PHE A 120 -20.10 20.36 -4.08
CA PHE A 120 -20.70 20.43 -2.74
C PHE A 120 -20.46 21.79 -2.09
N GLU A 121 -21.21 22.09 -1.02
CA GLU A 121 -20.97 23.27 -0.20
C GLU A 121 -19.51 23.35 0.28
N SER A 122 -18.95 24.55 0.25
CA SER A 122 -17.55 24.77 0.59
C SER A 122 -17.32 24.56 2.08
N VAL A 123 -16.34 23.72 2.42
CA VAL A 123 -15.87 23.52 3.80
C VAL A 123 -15.25 24.82 4.39
N SER A 124 -14.79 25.75 3.53
CA SER A 124 -14.05 26.96 3.94
C SER A 124 -14.72 28.30 3.58
N LYS A 125 -15.90 28.28 2.92
CA LYS A 125 -16.61 29.52 2.55
C LYS A 125 -18.07 29.43 2.97
N VAL A 126 -18.43 30.18 4.01
CA VAL A 126 -19.82 30.32 4.48
C VAL A 126 -20.61 31.12 3.45
N GLY A 127 -21.68 30.55 2.88
CA GLY A 127 -22.60 31.23 1.94
C GLY A 127 -22.52 30.84 0.46
N TYR A 128 -21.81 29.75 0.10
CA TYR A 128 -21.81 29.20 -1.27
C TYR A 128 -22.81 28.04 -1.37
N SER A 129 -24.00 28.29 -1.90
CA SER A 129 -25.05 27.27 -2.07
C SER A 129 -24.68 26.30 -3.21
N SER A 130 -24.72 24.98 -2.95
CA SER A 130 -24.44 23.97 -3.97
C SER A 130 -25.71 23.40 -4.63
N ASP A 131 -25.69 23.27 -5.96
CA ASP A 131 -26.73 22.64 -6.80
C ASP A 131 -26.51 21.13 -6.97
N TYR A 132 -26.12 20.40 -5.92
CA TYR A 132 -25.83 18.96 -6.03
C TYR A 132 -27.02 18.11 -6.53
N GLN A 133 -28.25 18.62 -6.43
CA GLN A 133 -29.45 17.96 -6.96
C GLN A 133 -29.57 17.98 -8.50
N PHE A 134 -28.62 18.59 -9.24
CA PHE A 134 -28.68 18.75 -10.69
C PHE A 134 -27.64 17.95 -11.48
N PHE A 135 -26.95 16.99 -10.86
CA PHE A 135 -26.02 16.12 -11.60
C PHE A 135 -26.75 15.12 -12.48
N ASP A 136 -26.66 15.36 -13.79
CA ASP A 136 -27.26 14.53 -14.82
C ASP A 136 -26.21 13.56 -15.37
N LYS A 137 -26.32 12.30 -14.94
CA LYS A 137 -25.45 11.21 -15.41
C LYS A 137 -25.46 11.08 -16.94
N SER A 138 -26.59 11.36 -17.60
CA SER A 138 -26.69 11.26 -19.06
C SER A 138 -25.87 12.34 -19.77
N LYS A 139 -25.80 13.55 -19.20
CA LYS A 139 -24.92 14.62 -19.70
C LYS A 139 -23.45 14.30 -19.48
N LEU A 140 -23.10 13.72 -18.33
CA LEU A 140 -21.73 13.29 -18.07
C LEU A 140 -21.29 12.19 -19.05
N GLU A 141 -22.16 11.23 -19.34
CA GLU A 141 -21.93 10.22 -20.39
C GLU A 141 -21.75 10.85 -21.78
N GLU A 142 -22.47 11.93 -22.11
CA GLU A 142 -22.26 12.68 -23.35
C GLU A 142 -20.88 13.32 -23.42
N VAL A 143 -20.42 13.93 -22.33
CA VAL A 143 -19.05 14.48 -22.23
C VAL A 143 -18.01 13.37 -22.41
N HIS A 144 -18.21 12.21 -21.80
CA HIS A 144 -17.32 11.05 -21.96
C HIS A 144 -17.31 10.51 -23.39
N ARG A 145 -18.43 10.55 -24.12
CA ARG A 145 -18.45 10.18 -25.55
C ARG A 145 -17.55 11.06 -26.41
N ARG A 146 -17.24 12.28 -25.97
CA ARG A 146 -16.24 13.16 -26.60
C ARG A 146 -14.80 12.92 -26.12
N GLY A 147 -14.60 11.92 -25.26
CA GLY A 147 -13.30 11.55 -24.70
C GLY A 147 -12.75 12.56 -23.69
N ILE A 148 -13.59 13.44 -23.14
CA ILE A 148 -13.16 14.45 -22.17
C ILE A 148 -13.29 13.86 -20.77
N SER A 149 -12.19 13.86 -20.02
CA SER A 149 -12.19 13.42 -18.63
C SER A 149 -12.69 14.53 -17.70
N VAL A 150 -13.57 14.19 -16.76
CA VAL A 150 -14.20 15.15 -15.84
C VAL A 150 -13.82 14.86 -14.39
N ILE A 151 -13.20 15.85 -13.75
CA ILE A 151 -12.75 15.79 -12.36
C ILE A 151 -13.65 16.69 -11.51
N ALA A 152 -14.26 16.11 -10.48
CA ALA A 152 -15.12 16.82 -9.55
C ALA A 152 -14.31 17.79 -8.67
N LEU A 153 -14.80 19.01 -8.45
CA LEU A 153 -14.16 19.99 -7.57
C LEU A 153 -15.21 20.78 -6.75
N GLY A 154 -14.88 21.04 -5.48
CA GLY A 154 -15.65 21.91 -4.59
C GLY A 154 -16.35 21.15 -3.47
N GLY A 155 -15.97 21.42 -2.22
CA GLY A 155 -16.58 20.83 -1.02
C GLY A 155 -16.37 19.33 -0.82
N ILE A 156 -15.39 18.74 -1.52
CA ILE A 156 -15.09 17.31 -1.49
C ILE A 156 -14.26 16.97 -0.24
N THR A 157 -14.72 15.95 0.49
CA THR A 157 -14.08 15.31 1.64
C THR A 157 -13.99 13.81 1.38
N SER A 158 -13.24 13.05 2.19
CA SER A 158 -13.01 11.62 1.95
C SER A 158 -14.30 10.80 1.89
N ASP A 159 -15.30 11.13 2.70
CA ASP A 159 -16.63 10.52 2.72
C ASP A 159 -17.44 10.73 1.43
N LYS A 160 -17.13 11.77 0.64
CA LYS A 160 -17.84 12.12 -0.61
C LYS A 160 -17.16 11.56 -1.86
N VAL A 161 -15.94 11.04 -1.74
CA VAL A 161 -15.19 10.48 -2.89
C VAL A 161 -15.92 9.30 -3.54
N PRO A 162 -16.48 8.32 -2.80
CA PRO A 162 -17.24 7.22 -3.40
C PRO A 162 -18.44 7.70 -4.20
N LEU A 163 -19.15 8.69 -3.66
CA LEU A 163 -20.33 9.27 -4.29
C LEU A 163 -19.99 9.98 -5.63
N CYS A 164 -18.84 10.67 -5.70
CA CYS A 164 -18.34 11.22 -6.97
C CYS A 164 -18.09 10.11 -8.01
N ARG A 165 -17.57 8.95 -7.57
CA ARG A 165 -17.35 7.80 -8.46
C ARG A 165 -18.66 7.23 -8.98
N ASP A 166 -19.67 7.12 -8.12
CA ASP A 166 -20.99 6.59 -8.49
C ASP A 166 -21.72 7.47 -9.51
N PHE A 167 -21.51 8.79 -9.41
CA PHE A 167 -21.95 9.75 -10.41
C PHE A 167 -21.21 9.65 -11.75
N GLY A 168 -20.08 8.97 -11.77
CA GLY A 168 -19.31 8.70 -12.98
C GLY A 168 -18.13 9.64 -13.20
N PHE A 169 -17.76 10.49 -12.24
CA PHE A 169 -16.57 11.32 -12.39
C PHE A 169 -15.31 10.46 -12.53
N ASP A 170 -14.32 10.94 -13.28
CA ASP A 170 -13.03 10.25 -13.45
C ASP A 170 -12.08 10.48 -12.28
N GLY A 171 -12.39 11.44 -11.41
CA GLY A 171 -11.58 11.77 -10.25
C GLY A 171 -12.12 12.93 -9.44
N VAL A 172 -11.38 13.30 -8.41
CA VAL A 172 -11.66 14.43 -7.54
C VAL A 172 -10.46 15.36 -7.45
N ALA A 173 -10.73 16.65 -7.29
CA ALA A 173 -9.75 17.66 -6.95
C ALA A 173 -10.10 18.31 -5.61
N VAL A 174 -9.09 18.46 -4.75
CA VAL A 174 -9.25 18.89 -3.36
C VAL A 174 -8.33 20.07 -3.01
N ILE A 175 -8.79 20.90 -2.07
CA ILE A 175 -8.03 22.03 -1.50
C ILE A 175 -8.12 21.97 0.02
N GLY A 176 -9.23 22.45 0.59
CA GLY A 176 -9.39 22.60 2.04
C GLY A 176 -9.33 21.29 2.81
N SER A 177 -9.79 20.18 2.22
CA SER A 177 -9.75 18.86 2.86
C SER A 177 -8.36 18.28 3.03
N VAL A 178 -7.33 18.88 2.43
CA VAL A 178 -5.90 18.49 2.58
C VAL A 178 -5.11 19.59 3.30
N TRP A 179 -5.42 20.86 3.03
CA TRP A 179 -4.64 21.99 3.52
C TRP A 179 -5.21 22.70 4.75
N SER A 180 -6.36 22.26 5.29
CA SER A 180 -6.93 22.84 6.52
C SER A 180 -5.96 22.78 7.70
N HIS A 181 -5.15 21.72 7.74
CA HIS A 181 -4.13 21.44 8.74
C HIS A 181 -2.89 20.92 7.98
N PRO A 182 -2.00 21.80 7.48
CA PRO A 182 -0.92 21.41 6.58
C PRO A 182 -0.01 20.29 7.13
N GLU A 183 0.20 20.26 8.44
CA GLU A 183 0.94 19.21 9.15
C GLU A 183 0.28 17.81 9.02
N MET A 184 -1.02 17.77 8.73
CA MET A 184 -1.80 16.55 8.48
C MET A 184 -2.05 16.29 7.00
N ALA A 185 -1.47 17.07 6.07
CA ALA A 185 -1.80 16.99 4.64
C ALA A 185 -1.63 15.59 4.05
N VAL A 186 -0.55 14.88 4.41
CA VAL A 186 -0.31 13.50 3.97
C VAL A 186 -1.38 12.56 4.49
N ALA A 187 -1.69 12.62 5.79
CA ALA A 187 -2.74 11.81 6.39
C ALA A 187 -4.10 12.08 5.73
N GLN A 188 -4.44 13.34 5.50
CA GLN A 188 -5.68 13.75 4.83
C GLN A 188 -5.74 13.24 3.38
N TYR A 189 -4.61 13.29 2.65
CA TYR A 189 -4.52 12.75 1.30
C TYR A 189 -4.66 11.22 1.26
N LEU A 190 -4.06 10.51 2.22
CA LEU A 190 -4.24 9.07 2.37
C LEU A 190 -5.69 8.73 2.70
N LEU A 191 -6.38 9.53 3.54
CA LEU A 191 -7.80 9.32 3.82
C LEU A 191 -8.71 9.51 2.59
N LEU A 192 -8.37 10.39 1.64
CA LEU A 192 -9.08 10.47 0.35
C LEU A 192 -8.93 9.20 -0.49
N SER A 193 -7.91 8.42 -0.17
CA SER A 193 -7.43 7.26 -0.91
C SER A 193 -7.86 5.94 -0.29
N THR A 194 -8.10 5.93 1.02
CA THR A 194 -8.46 4.78 1.82
C THR A 194 -9.94 4.44 1.62
N PRO A 195 -10.27 3.30 0.99
CA PRO A 195 -11.64 2.85 0.94
C PRO A 195 -12.11 2.41 2.33
N THR A 196 -13.41 2.49 2.56
CA THR A 196 -14.06 1.96 3.75
C THR A 196 -14.73 0.63 3.44
N VAL A 197 -14.63 -0.32 4.38
CA VAL A 197 -15.33 -1.61 4.33
C VAL A 197 -16.08 -1.81 5.64
N VAL A 198 -17.34 -2.21 5.56
CA VAL A 198 -18.13 -2.53 6.77
C VAL A 198 -18.13 -4.04 7.02
N SER A 199 -17.72 -4.46 8.22
CA SER A 199 -17.91 -5.83 8.70
C SER A 199 -19.14 -5.89 9.60
N ILE A 200 -20.06 -6.80 9.29
CA ILE A 200 -21.19 -7.18 10.13
C ILE A 200 -20.95 -8.62 10.60
N ALA A 201 -20.55 -8.80 11.85
CA ALA A 201 -20.18 -10.11 12.37
C ALA A 201 -20.29 -10.18 13.91
N GLY A 202 -20.16 -11.39 14.46
CA GLY A 202 -20.08 -11.59 15.90
C GLY A 202 -18.82 -10.95 16.50
N PHE A 203 -18.90 -10.49 17.74
CA PHE A 203 -17.74 -10.06 18.52
C PHE A 203 -17.12 -11.26 19.23
N ASP A 204 -15.92 -11.65 18.78
CA ASP A 204 -15.04 -12.62 19.44
C ASP A 204 -14.08 -11.88 20.39
N PRO A 205 -14.16 -12.13 21.71
CA PRO A 205 -13.32 -11.45 22.69
C PRO A 205 -11.83 -11.83 22.57
N SER A 206 -11.48 -12.97 21.97
CA SER A 206 -10.08 -13.31 21.67
C SER A 206 -9.53 -12.54 20.46
N SER A 207 -10.42 -11.95 19.66
CA SER A 207 -10.12 -11.27 18.40
C SER A 207 -9.35 -12.13 17.40
N GLY A 208 -9.61 -13.44 17.40
CA GLY A 208 -9.13 -14.38 16.39
C GLY A 208 -10.09 -14.52 15.21
N ALA A 209 -11.38 -14.33 15.44
CA ALA A 209 -12.43 -14.27 14.42
C ALA A 209 -13.35 -13.04 14.61
N GLY A 210 -14.47 -13.01 13.89
CA GLY A 210 -15.50 -11.99 14.07
C GLY A 210 -15.06 -10.58 13.69
N VAL A 211 -15.82 -9.58 14.15
CA VAL A 211 -15.66 -8.19 13.74
C VAL A 211 -14.25 -7.67 14.03
N SER A 212 -13.67 -8.02 15.19
CA SER A 212 -12.35 -7.53 15.60
C SER A 212 -11.22 -8.13 14.75
N SER A 213 -11.34 -9.39 14.32
CA SER A 213 -10.38 -9.99 13.39
C SER A 213 -10.54 -9.39 11.98
N ASP A 214 -11.78 -9.20 11.52
CA ASP A 214 -12.06 -8.56 10.24
C ASP A 214 -11.43 -7.16 10.15
N LEU A 215 -11.57 -6.34 11.20
CA LEU A 215 -10.98 -5.00 11.26
C LEU A 215 -9.45 -5.02 11.23
N LYS A 216 -8.80 -6.01 11.88
CA LYS A 216 -7.34 -6.17 11.80
C LYS A 216 -6.90 -6.46 10.37
N VAL A 217 -7.62 -7.33 9.66
CA VAL A 217 -7.33 -7.64 8.26
C VAL A 217 -7.48 -6.38 7.39
N MET A 218 -8.55 -5.60 7.58
CA MET A 218 -8.76 -4.36 6.81
C MET A 218 -7.63 -3.36 7.03
N GLU A 219 -7.25 -3.13 8.29
CA GLU A 219 -6.17 -2.20 8.64
C GLU A 219 -4.83 -2.61 8.00
N THR A 220 -4.49 -3.92 8.01
CA THR A 220 -3.24 -4.38 7.38
C THR A 220 -3.20 -4.23 5.86
N HIS A 221 -4.34 -3.95 5.21
CA HIS A 221 -4.45 -3.68 3.77
C HIS A 221 -4.55 -2.18 3.45
N GLY A 222 -4.43 -1.29 4.45
CA GLY A 222 -4.63 0.15 4.25
C GLY A 222 -6.09 0.51 3.95
N VAL A 223 -7.03 -0.31 4.44
CA VAL A 223 -8.47 -0.16 4.28
C VAL A 223 -9.08 0.18 5.64
N TYR A 224 -9.96 1.17 5.69
CA TYR A 224 -10.60 1.54 6.94
C TYR A 224 -11.81 0.65 7.23
N GLY A 225 -11.71 -0.17 8.28
CA GLY A 225 -12.78 -1.05 8.69
C GLY A 225 -13.82 -0.37 9.59
N LEU A 226 -15.10 -0.61 9.30
CA LEU A 226 -16.24 -0.21 10.13
C LEU A 226 -16.89 -1.46 10.72
N GLY A 227 -17.09 -1.52 12.03
CA GLY A 227 -17.61 -2.72 12.70
C GLY A 227 -19.08 -2.56 13.13
N VAL A 228 -19.90 -3.57 12.81
CA VAL A 228 -21.25 -3.75 13.33
C VAL A 228 -21.34 -5.12 14.00
N VAL A 229 -21.74 -5.14 15.27
CA VAL A 229 -21.84 -6.39 16.03
C VAL A 229 -23.20 -7.02 15.80
N SER A 230 -23.21 -8.27 15.32
CA SER A 230 -24.42 -9.09 15.13
C SER A 230 -24.68 -10.08 16.26
N ALA A 231 -23.65 -10.43 17.04
CA ALA A 231 -23.75 -11.29 18.20
C ALA A 231 -22.59 -11.04 19.17
N LEU A 232 -22.82 -11.17 20.47
CA LEU A 232 -21.78 -11.26 21.48
C LEU A 232 -21.46 -12.73 21.74
N THR A 233 -20.21 -13.14 21.54
CA THR A 233 -19.81 -14.54 21.74
C THR A 233 -19.06 -14.72 23.05
N TYR A 234 -19.34 -15.83 23.72
CA TYR A 234 -18.68 -16.27 24.94
C TYR A 234 -17.71 -17.38 24.51
N GLN A 235 -16.53 -17.01 24.05
CA GLN A 235 -15.55 -17.93 23.49
C GLN A 235 -14.11 -17.47 23.74
N ASN A 236 -13.16 -18.37 23.49
CA ASN A 236 -11.75 -18.08 23.27
C ASN A 236 -11.28 -18.84 22.02
N GLU A 237 -9.98 -18.81 21.71
CA GLU A 237 -9.43 -19.45 20.51
C GLU A 237 -9.60 -20.99 20.45
N SER A 238 -9.95 -21.61 21.59
CA SER A 238 -10.05 -23.06 21.75
C SER A 238 -11.44 -23.55 22.20
N GLN A 239 -12.31 -22.69 22.72
CA GLN A 239 -13.60 -23.07 23.32
C GLN A 239 -14.68 -22.07 22.97
N PHE A 240 -15.88 -22.55 22.61
CA PHE A 240 -17.09 -21.74 22.43
C PHE A 240 -18.18 -22.21 23.39
N GLN A 241 -18.77 -21.28 24.13
CA GLN A 241 -19.80 -21.58 25.13
C GLN A 241 -21.21 -21.21 24.63
N LYS A 242 -21.40 -19.97 24.16
CA LYS A 242 -22.68 -19.49 23.64
C LYS A 242 -22.51 -18.23 22.80
N ALA A 243 -23.55 -17.89 22.02
CA ALA A 243 -23.71 -16.59 21.39
C ALA A 243 -25.01 -15.93 21.88
N GLU A 244 -24.93 -14.64 22.17
CA GLU A 244 -26.08 -13.77 22.43
C GLU A 244 -26.31 -12.90 21.19
N TRP A 245 -27.39 -13.19 20.45
CA TRP A 245 -27.71 -12.52 19.20
C TRP A 245 -28.17 -11.08 19.44
N CYS A 246 -27.64 -10.14 18.65
CA CYS A 246 -28.15 -8.78 18.61
C CYS A 246 -29.50 -8.76 17.88
N THR A 247 -30.43 -7.92 18.36
CA THR A 247 -31.72 -7.75 17.70
C THR A 247 -31.57 -7.02 16.36
N ASN A 248 -32.56 -7.15 15.47
CA ASN A 248 -32.58 -6.39 14.20
C ASN A 248 -32.45 -4.88 14.43
N GLU A 249 -33.10 -4.34 15.46
CA GLU A 249 -32.99 -2.92 15.83
C GLU A 249 -31.55 -2.54 16.19
N GLN A 250 -30.85 -3.38 16.97
CA GLN A 250 -29.45 -3.14 17.35
C GLN A 250 -28.51 -3.19 16.15
N VAL A 251 -28.65 -4.19 15.27
CA VAL A 251 -27.79 -4.33 14.09
C VAL A 251 -28.03 -3.19 13.09
N LEU A 252 -29.29 -2.92 12.75
CA LEU A 252 -29.65 -1.87 11.78
C LEU A 252 -29.38 -0.46 12.32
N GLY A 253 -29.56 -0.24 13.63
CA GLY A 253 -29.26 1.05 14.27
C GLY A 253 -27.78 1.39 14.22
N GLN A 254 -26.90 0.43 14.57
CA GLN A 254 -25.44 0.58 14.40
C GLN A 254 -25.08 0.88 12.95
N LEU A 255 -25.60 0.06 12.02
CA LEU A 255 -25.28 0.17 10.60
C LEU A 255 -25.75 1.52 10.02
N SER A 256 -26.98 1.95 10.32
CA SER A 256 -27.52 3.22 9.81
C SER A 256 -26.67 4.42 10.21
N LEU A 257 -26.24 4.51 11.47
CA LEU A 257 -25.40 5.63 11.95
C LEU A 257 -24.04 5.68 11.25
N LEU A 258 -23.47 4.52 10.91
CA LEU A 258 -22.23 4.47 10.14
C LEU A 258 -22.47 4.92 8.69
N LEU A 259 -23.57 4.48 8.08
CA LEU A 259 -23.95 4.86 6.71
C LEU A 259 -24.41 6.32 6.57
N ASP A 260 -24.69 7.02 7.67
CA ASP A 260 -24.94 8.47 7.68
C ASP A 260 -23.68 9.28 7.42
N LYS A 261 -22.50 8.71 7.70
CA LYS A 261 -21.21 9.40 7.58
C LYS A 261 -20.26 8.75 6.58
N HIS A 262 -20.42 7.47 6.30
CA HIS A 262 -19.52 6.69 5.48
C HIS A 262 -20.26 6.04 4.30
N THR A 263 -19.58 5.97 3.16
CA THR A 263 -20.06 5.28 1.96
C THR A 263 -19.16 4.08 1.69
N PRO A 264 -19.31 2.95 2.42
CA PRO A 264 -18.45 1.78 2.26
C PRO A 264 -18.54 1.20 0.85
N ALA A 265 -17.38 0.84 0.28
CA ALA A 265 -17.30 0.22 -1.03
C ALA A 265 -17.70 -1.26 -0.99
N VAL A 266 -17.45 -1.91 0.14
CA VAL A 266 -17.73 -3.34 0.36
C VAL A 266 -18.35 -3.53 1.74
N ALA A 267 -19.32 -4.42 1.83
CA ALA A 267 -19.81 -5.00 3.08
C ALA A 267 -19.41 -6.48 3.16
N LYS A 268 -18.81 -6.88 4.27
CA LYS A 268 -18.58 -8.28 4.62
C LYS A 268 -19.53 -8.67 5.73
N ILE A 269 -20.33 -9.69 5.50
CA ILE A 269 -21.30 -10.22 6.46
C ILE A 269 -20.81 -11.60 6.88
N GLY A 270 -20.59 -11.80 8.19
CA GLY A 270 -20.20 -13.08 8.77
C GLY A 270 -21.35 -13.75 9.50
N MET A 271 -21.09 -14.16 10.74
CA MET A 271 -22.09 -14.73 11.65
C MET A 271 -23.27 -13.77 11.81
N ILE A 272 -24.49 -14.26 11.59
CA ILE A 272 -25.74 -13.50 11.63
C ILE A 272 -26.87 -14.42 12.09
N GLN A 273 -27.92 -13.89 12.73
CA GLN A 273 -28.90 -14.71 13.45
C GLN A 273 -29.69 -15.66 12.54
N ASP A 274 -30.23 -15.14 11.43
CA ASP A 274 -31.09 -15.85 10.50
C ASP A 274 -31.18 -15.12 9.14
N SER A 275 -31.90 -15.73 8.19
CA SER A 275 -32.14 -15.21 6.85
C SER A 275 -32.94 -13.89 6.84
N GLU A 276 -33.83 -13.66 7.82
CA GLU A 276 -34.63 -12.44 7.93
C GLU A 276 -33.75 -11.24 8.33
N GLN A 277 -32.92 -11.41 9.36
CA GLN A 277 -31.94 -10.39 9.77
C GLN A 277 -30.95 -10.10 8.63
N LEU A 278 -30.48 -11.14 7.94
CA LEU A 278 -29.59 -11.00 6.78
C LEU A 278 -30.24 -10.20 5.65
N LEU A 279 -31.49 -10.50 5.28
CA LEU A 279 -32.20 -9.74 4.26
C LEU A 279 -32.39 -8.28 4.66
N ALA A 280 -32.70 -8.00 5.93
CA ALA A 280 -32.87 -6.63 6.43
C ALA A 280 -31.57 -5.83 6.33
N VAL A 281 -30.43 -6.43 6.70
CA VAL A 281 -29.10 -5.80 6.56
C VAL A 281 -28.78 -5.53 5.10
N VAL A 282 -28.95 -6.52 4.23
CA VAL A 282 -28.65 -6.39 2.79
C VAL A 282 -29.52 -5.32 2.13
N SER A 283 -30.82 -5.27 2.49
CA SER A 283 -31.76 -4.28 1.99
C SER A 283 -31.34 -2.85 2.39
N LEU A 284 -30.95 -2.64 3.65
CA LEU A 284 -30.48 -1.34 4.12
C LEU A 284 -29.18 -0.92 3.41
N LEU A 285 -28.23 -1.84 3.23
CA LEU A 285 -26.98 -1.59 2.50
C LEU A 285 -27.25 -1.16 1.06
N ARG A 286 -28.12 -1.89 0.33
CA ARG A 286 -28.50 -1.56 -1.06
C ARG A 286 -29.25 -0.23 -1.16
N GLN A 287 -30.13 0.06 -0.19
CA GLN A 287 -30.88 1.31 -0.16
C GLN A 287 -29.96 2.52 0.05
N ARG A 288 -28.99 2.43 0.97
CA ARG A 288 -28.12 3.54 1.38
C ARG A 288 -26.87 3.67 0.50
N CYS A 289 -26.39 2.56 -0.05
CA CYS A 289 -25.19 2.49 -0.89
C CYS A 289 -25.46 1.57 -2.10
N PRO A 290 -26.13 2.05 -3.15
CA PRO A 290 -26.55 1.19 -4.28
C PRO A 290 -25.41 0.45 -4.99
N SER A 291 -24.22 1.04 -5.02
CA SER A 291 -23.01 0.51 -5.66
C SER A 291 -22.22 -0.49 -4.79
N ILE A 292 -22.59 -0.67 -3.52
CA ILE A 292 -21.83 -1.49 -2.57
C ILE A 292 -21.70 -2.93 -3.06
N LYS A 293 -20.52 -3.52 -2.85
CA LYS A 293 -20.31 -4.97 -3.04
C LYS A 293 -20.57 -5.71 -1.74
N ILE A 294 -21.38 -6.77 -1.78
CA ILE A 294 -21.74 -7.52 -0.57
C ILE A 294 -21.16 -8.92 -0.64
N ILE A 295 -20.33 -9.24 0.35
CA ILE A 295 -19.72 -10.55 0.56
C ILE A 295 -20.38 -11.20 1.77
N TRP A 296 -20.91 -12.41 1.62
CA TRP A 296 -21.43 -13.19 2.74
C TRP A 296 -20.55 -14.43 3.00
N ASP A 297 -20.00 -14.51 4.21
CA ASP A 297 -19.31 -15.70 4.73
C ASP A 297 -20.25 -16.46 5.66
N PRO A 298 -20.89 -17.54 5.20
CA PRO A 298 -21.98 -18.18 5.91
C PRO A 298 -21.46 -19.04 7.07
N ILE A 299 -21.25 -18.44 8.25
CA ILE A 299 -20.76 -19.14 9.44
C ILE A 299 -21.91 -19.93 10.10
N LEU A 300 -22.13 -21.16 9.63
CA LEU A 300 -23.21 -22.03 10.14
C LEU A 300 -22.81 -22.87 11.37
N LYS A 301 -21.51 -22.99 11.63
CA LYS A 301 -20.92 -23.68 12.79
C LYS A 301 -19.79 -22.84 13.39
N ALA A 302 -19.67 -22.86 14.71
CA ALA A 302 -18.56 -22.19 15.39
C ALA A 302 -17.25 -22.94 15.09
N THR A 303 -16.16 -22.22 14.81
CA THR A 303 -14.85 -22.84 14.51
C THR A 303 -14.22 -23.52 15.74
N ALA A 304 -14.65 -23.17 16.96
CA ALA A 304 -14.10 -23.70 18.21
C ALA A 304 -14.85 -24.94 18.75
N THR A 305 -16.01 -25.32 18.20
CA THR A 305 -16.77 -26.51 18.63
C THR A 305 -17.47 -27.21 17.45
N ASN A 306 -17.98 -28.43 17.67
CA ASN A 306 -18.78 -29.16 16.66
C ASN A 306 -20.28 -28.80 16.68
N ASP A 307 -20.68 -27.86 17.53
CA ASP A 307 -22.08 -27.52 17.77
C ASP A 307 -22.66 -26.66 16.64
N LYS A 308 -23.94 -26.88 16.33
CA LYS A 308 -24.67 -26.06 15.34
C LYS A 308 -24.99 -24.70 15.94
N LEU A 309 -24.74 -23.62 15.18
CA LEU A 309 -25.18 -22.28 15.56
C LEU A 309 -26.66 -22.05 15.24
N HIS A 310 -27.19 -22.78 14.25
CA HIS A 310 -28.56 -22.60 13.76
C HIS A 310 -29.26 -23.93 13.51
N ASP A 311 -30.45 -24.09 14.07
CA ASP A 311 -31.33 -25.24 13.78
C ASP A 311 -32.26 -25.00 12.58
N SER A 312 -32.46 -23.75 12.13
CA SER A 312 -33.42 -23.42 11.07
C SER A 312 -33.10 -22.19 10.20
N PHE A 313 -31.81 -21.87 9.98
CA PHE A 313 -31.37 -20.67 9.22
C PHE A 313 -32.00 -20.53 7.82
N PHE A 314 -32.34 -21.65 7.17
CA PHE A 314 -32.78 -21.68 5.77
C PHE A 314 -34.29 -21.60 5.57
N LYS A 315 -35.07 -21.24 6.59
CA LYS A 315 -36.46 -20.84 6.35
C LYS A 315 -36.44 -19.49 5.62
N ASN A 316 -37.31 -19.31 4.62
CA ASN A 316 -37.39 -18.12 3.75
C ASN A 316 -37.04 -16.82 4.48
N PRO A 317 -36.28 -15.88 3.89
CA PRO A 317 -36.13 -15.64 2.44
C PRO A 317 -34.69 -15.79 1.88
N LEU A 318 -34.05 -16.96 2.00
CA LEU A 318 -32.68 -17.19 1.51
C LEU A 318 -32.48 -16.90 0.01
N GLN A 319 -33.46 -17.22 -0.84
CA GLN A 319 -33.34 -17.00 -2.28
C GLN A 319 -33.35 -15.51 -2.66
N GLU A 320 -34.03 -14.67 -1.87
CA GLU A 320 -34.03 -13.22 -2.05
C GLU A 320 -32.67 -12.65 -1.66
N VAL A 321 -32.12 -13.09 -0.52
CA VAL A 321 -30.77 -12.73 -0.09
C VAL A 321 -29.73 -13.05 -1.17
N LEU A 322 -29.77 -14.27 -1.73
CA LEU A 322 -28.80 -14.70 -2.74
C LEU A 322 -28.81 -13.84 -4.00
N GLN A 323 -29.92 -13.18 -4.33
CA GLN A 323 -30.02 -12.27 -5.49
C GLN A 323 -29.44 -10.88 -5.21
N GLU A 324 -29.30 -10.52 -3.94
CA GLU A 324 -28.87 -9.19 -3.50
C GLU A 324 -27.40 -9.13 -3.06
N ILE A 325 -26.74 -10.29 -2.92
CA ILE A 325 -25.30 -10.37 -2.59
C ILE A 325 -24.45 -10.62 -3.85
N ASP A 326 -23.17 -10.19 -3.82
CA ASP A 326 -22.26 -10.32 -4.96
C ASP A 326 -21.36 -11.56 -4.88
N LEU A 327 -20.94 -11.95 -3.67
CA LEU A 327 -20.09 -13.11 -3.42
C LEU A 327 -20.54 -13.84 -2.15
N ILE A 328 -20.61 -15.16 -2.21
CA ILE A 328 -20.74 -16.03 -1.05
C ILE A 328 -19.53 -16.95 -0.93
N THR A 329 -19.00 -17.13 0.29
CA THR A 329 -17.75 -17.88 0.54
C THR A 329 -17.97 -19.15 1.38
N PRO A 330 -18.80 -20.13 0.98
CA PRO A 330 -19.08 -21.31 1.79
C PRO A 330 -17.94 -22.33 1.74
N ASN A 331 -17.72 -23.05 2.84
CA ASN A 331 -17.01 -24.34 2.81
C ASN A 331 -17.92 -25.46 2.28
N LEU A 332 -17.39 -26.68 2.12
CA LEU A 332 -18.17 -27.82 1.61
C LEU A 332 -19.44 -28.13 2.43
N LEU A 333 -19.37 -28.04 3.77
CA LEU A 333 -20.52 -28.31 4.64
C LEU A 333 -21.58 -27.21 4.51
N GLU A 334 -21.13 -25.96 4.45
CA GLU A 334 -21.99 -24.79 4.25
C GLU A 334 -22.66 -24.84 2.88
N ALA A 335 -21.92 -25.17 1.81
CA ALA A 335 -22.47 -25.31 0.47
C ALA A 335 -23.53 -26.40 0.38
N ALA A 336 -23.28 -27.57 0.99
CA ALA A 336 -24.26 -28.64 1.08
C ALA A 336 -25.54 -28.20 1.80
N ALA A 337 -25.40 -27.42 2.89
CA ALA A 337 -26.53 -26.95 3.67
C ALA A 337 -27.34 -25.83 2.98
N ILE A 338 -26.67 -24.91 2.30
CA ILE A 338 -27.27 -23.73 1.65
C ILE A 338 -27.86 -24.10 0.28
N PHE A 339 -27.12 -24.87 -0.52
CA PHE A 339 -27.46 -25.15 -1.92
C PHE A 339 -27.96 -26.58 -2.16
N GLY A 340 -27.86 -27.46 -1.16
CA GLY A 340 -28.19 -28.89 -1.32
C GLY A 340 -27.15 -29.68 -2.12
N THR A 341 -26.01 -29.08 -2.47
CA THR A 341 -24.98 -29.71 -3.30
C THR A 341 -23.61 -29.08 -3.08
N THR A 342 -22.56 -29.86 -3.34
CA THR A 342 -21.16 -29.40 -3.43
C THR A 342 -20.58 -29.61 -4.83
N GLU A 343 -21.37 -30.17 -5.76
CA GLU A 343 -20.91 -30.45 -7.11
C GLU A 343 -20.75 -29.17 -7.92
N LEU A 344 -19.57 -28.98 -8.52
CA LEU A 344 -19.25 -27.76 -9.26
C LEU A 344 -20.21 -27.48 -10.43
N SER A 345 -20.71 -28.51 -11.11
CA SER A 345 -21.72 -28.37 -12.17
C SER A 345 -23.02 -27.77 -11.66
N SER A 346 -23.52 -28.29 -10.55
CA SER A 346 -24.76 -27.84 -9.92
C SER A 346 -24.61 -26.43 -9.31
N LEU A 347 -23.44 -26.12 -8.74
CA LEU A 347 -23.13 -24.78 -8.23
C LEU A 347 -23.03 -23.72 -9.33
N VAL A 348 -22.62 -24.09 -10.55
CA VAL A 348 -22.68 -23.17 -11.72
C VAL A 348 -24.13 -22.77 -12.04
N GLU A 349 -25.08 -23.71 -11.93
CA GLU A 349 -26.50 -23.40 -12.15
C GLU A 349 -27.06 -22.48 -11.07
N VAL A 350 -26.67 -22.70 -9.82
CA VAL A 350 -27.01 -21.84 -8.68
C VAL A 350 -26.47 -20.42 -8.90
N ALA A 351 -25.17 -20.29 -9.18
CA ALA A 351 -24.50 -19.02 -9.43
C ALA A 351 -25.19 -18.23 -10.55
N ARG A 352 -25.54 -18.90 -11.65
CA ARG A 352 -26.24 -18.28 -12.79
C ARG A 352 -27.66 -17.85 -12.43
N LYS A 353 -28.43 -18.70 -11.75
CA LYS A 353 -29.84 -18.43 -11.41
C LYS A 353 -29.97 -17.28 -10.41
N ALA A 354 -29.12 -17.26 -9.38
CA ALA A 354 -29.12 -16.23 -8.36
C ALA A 354 -28.29 -15.00 -8.76
N LYS A 355 -27.51 -15.07 -9.84
CA LYS A 355 -26.57 -14.02 -10.28
C LYS A 355 -25.53 -13.67 -9.22
N VAL A 356 -25.05 -14.68 -8.50
CA VAL A 356 -24.09 -14.56 -7.39
C VAL A 356 -22.80 -15.30 -7.71
N SER A 357 -21.65 -14.75 -7.28
CA SER A 357 -20.39 -15.49 -7.33
C SER A 357 -20.28 -16.42 -6.12
N ILE A 358 -19.73 -17.63 -6.31
CA ILE A 358 -19.54 -18.61 -5.22
C ILE A 358 -18.05 -18.93 -5.12
N LEU A 359 -17.43 -18.68 -3.97
CA LEU A 359 -16.09 -19.17 -3.65
C LEU A 359 -16.22 -20.40 -2.74
N LEU A 360 -16.18 -21.58 -3.34
CA LEU A 360 -16.23 -22.85 -2.61
C LEU A 360 -14.86 -23.12 -1.96
N LYS A 361 -14.82 -23.05 -0.63
CA LYS A 361 -13.61 -23.26 0.18
C LYS A 361 -13.36 -24.76 0.41
N GLY A 362 -12.10 -25.20 0.27
CA GLY A 362 -11.67 -26.56 0.61
C GLY A 362 -12.14 -27.67 -0.35
N GLY A 363 -12.25 -27.36 -1.64
CA GLY A 363 -12.56 -28.34 -2.71
C GLY A 363 -11.45 -29.36 -2.97
N HIS A 364 -11.65 -30.18 -4.01
CA HIS A 364 -10.93 -31.41 -4.44
C HIS A 364 -9.38 -31.32 -4.59
N GLY A 365 -8.64 -30.92 -3.55
CA GLY A 365 -7.18 -31.06 -3.49
C GLY A 365 -6.78 -32.48 -3.09
N GLU A 366 -5.68 -32.98 -3.67
CA GLU A 366 -4.91 -34.10 -3.08
C GLU A 366 -4.47 -33.73 -1.65
N ASP A 367 -4.19 -34.71 -0.79
CA ASP A 367 -3.92 -34.54 0.66
C ASP A 367 -2.88 -33.44 1.02
N SER A 368 -2.03 -33.05 0.05
CA SER A 368 -0.97 -32.06 0.17
C SER A 368 -1.37 -30.59 -0.11
N SER A 369 -2.56 -30.31 -0.65
CA SER A 369 -2.96 -28.95 -1.06
C SER A 369 -4.37 -28.55 -0.65
N SER A 370 -4.57 -27.25 -0.40
CA SER A 370 -5.91 -26.66 -0.21
C SER A 370 -6.31 -25.97 -1.50
N VAL A 371 -7.47 -26.35 -2.05
CA VAL A 371 -7.99 -25.78 -3.31
C VAL A 371 -9.30 -25.07 -3.05
N ASP A 372 -9.37 -23.80 -3.40
CA ASP A 372 -10.60 -23.02 -3.40
C ASP A 372 -11.01 -22.75 -4.85
N THR A 373 -12.31 -22.80 -5.14
CA THR A 373 -12.81 -22.59 -6.51
C THR A 373 -13.84 -21.48 -6.54
N LEU A 374 -13.53 -20.41 -7.27
CA LEU A 374 -14.43 -19.32 -7.59
C LEU A 374 -15.27 -19.70 -8.82
N ILE A 375 -16.58 -19.58 -8.69
CA ILE A 375 -17.57 -19.79 -9.74
C ILE A 375 -18.26 -18.46 -9.99
N SER A 376 -18.21 -17.96 -11.22
CA SER A 376 -18.88 -16.72 -11.60
C SER A 376 -20.33 -16.95 -12.04
N PRO A 377 -21.20 -15.91 -12.02
CA PRO A 377 -22.55 -15.98 -12.58
C PRO A 377 -22.61 -16.40 -14.06
N GLU A 378 -21.56 -16.10 -14.82
CA GLU A 378 -21.41 -16.48 -16.23
C GLU A 378 -21.06 -17.96 -16.40
N GLY A 379 -20.65 -18.63 -15.32
CA GLY A 379 -20.24 -20.04 -15.29
C GLY A 379 -18.75 -20.26 -15.47
N GLU A 380 -17.92 -19.22 -15.43
CA GLU A 380 -16.46 -19.37 -15.37
C GLU A 380 -16.07 -19.98 -14.02
N LYS A 381 -15.13 -20.93 -14.05
CA LYS A 381 -14.55 -21.55 -12.86
C LYS A 381 -13.07 -21.24 -12.80
N THR A 382 -12.61 -20.65 -11.70
CA THR A 382 -11.18 -20.45 -11.43
C THR A 382 -10.82 -21.11 -10.11
N SER A 383 -9.82 -21.98 -10.12
CA SER A 383 -9.31 -22.63 -8.91
C SER A 383 -7.98 -22.02 -8.47
N PHE A 384 -7.79 -21.92 -7.17
CA PHE A 384 -6.59 -21.42 -6.52
C PHE A 384 -6.08 -22.47 -5.55
N SER A 385 -4.78 -22.75 -5.58
CA SER A 385 -4.17 -23.81 -4.75
C SER A 385 -3.00 -23.26 -3.95
N VAL A 386 -2.97 -23.62 -2.67
CA VAL A 386 -1.85 -23.38 -1.75
C VAL A 386 -1.47 -24.68 -1.04
N ALA A 387 -0.19 -24.82 -0.68
CA ALA A 387 0.27 -25.97 0.09
C ALA A 387 -0.47 -26.05 1.43
N ARG A 388 -0.99 -27.24 1.76
CA ARG A 388 -1.64 -27.47 3.06
C ARG A 388 -0.57 -27.46 4.15
N LEU A 389 -0.77 -26.63 5.16
CA LEU A 389 0.16 -26.50 6.29
C LEU A 389 -0.37 -27.29 7.49
N PRO A 390 0.52 -27.81 8.37
CA PRO A 390 0.12 -28.57 9.55
C PRO A 390 -0.43 -27.67 10.69
N PHE A 391 -0.52 -26.36 10.48
CA PHE A 391 -0.95 -25.39 11.47
C PHE A 391 -2.41 -25.04 11.28
N ASP A 392 -3.18 -25.09 12.37
CA ASP A 392 -4.56 -24.65 12.42
C ASP A 392 -4.65 -23.29 13.14
N LYS A 393 -5.47 -22.38 12.61
CA LYS A 393 -5.73 -21.06 13.19
C LYS A 393 -7.22 -20.84 13.34
N HIS A 394 -7.60 -20.20 14.43
CA HIS A 394 -8.95 -19.72 14.61
C HIS A 394 -9.25 -18.60 13.59
N GLY A 395 -10.43 -18.64 12.97
CA GLY A 395 -10.90 -17.56 12.09
C GLY A 395 -10.32 -17.51 10.67
N THR A 396 -9.70 -18.58 10.15
CA THR A 396 -9.15 -18.59 8.77
C THR A 396 -10.17 -18.24 7.68
N GLY A 397 -11.41 -18.70 7.82
CA GLY A 397 -12.52 -18.35 6.92
C GLY A 397 -12.87 -16.86 6.96
N CYS A 398 -12.96 -16.30 8.18
CA CYS A 398 -13.20 -14.86 8.38
C CYS A 398 -12.04 -14.02 7.81
N PHE A 399 -10.80 -14.46 8.03
CA PHE A 399 -9.61 -13.82 7.48
C PHE A 399 -9.69 -13.79 5.95
N LEU A 400 -10.00 -14.92 5.31
CA LEU A 400 -10.10 -15.03 3.85
C LEU A 400 -11.15 -14.05 3.29
N SER A 401 -12.38 -14.09 3.82
CA SER A 401 -13.47 -13.24 3.34
C SER A 401 -13.19 -11.74 3.58
N SER A 402 -12.56 -11.39 4.71
CA SER A 402 -12.14 -10.01 5.00
C SER A 402 -11.00 -9.53 4.10
N ALA A 403 -10.01 -10.38 3.78
CA ALA A 403 -8.95 -10.02 2.85
C ALA A 403 -9.49 -9.82 1.43
N ILE A 404 -10.44 -10.67 0.98
CA ILE A 404 -11.14 -10.46 -0.29
C ILE A 404 -11.87 -9.12 -0.29
N ALA A 405 -12.61 -8.81 0.78
CA ALA A 405 -13.32 -7.54 0.92
C ALA A 405 -12.37 -6.34 0.77
N SER A 406 -11.21 -6.39 1.44
CA SER A 406 -10.16 -5.38 1.32
C SER A 406 -9.66 -5.23 -0.11
N TYR A 407 -9.29 -6.33 -0.78
CA TYR A 407 -8.76 -6.27 -2.15
C TYR A 407 -9.78 -5.74 -3.16
N VAL A 408 -11.03 -6.13 -3.02
CA VAL A 408 -12.11 -5.63 -3.89
C VAL A 408 -12.36 -4.14 -3.64
N SER A 409 -12.30 -3.69 -2.38
CA SER A 409 -12.38 -2.25 -2.07
C SER A 409 -11.24 -1.43 -2.70
N LEU A 410 -10.08 -2.06 -2.92
CA LEU A 410 -8.91 -1.52 -3.62
C LEU A 410 -8.98 -1.68 -5.15
N GLY A 411 -10.12 -2.15 -5.70
CA GLY A 411 -10.38 -2.25 -7.14
C GLY A 411 -9.85 -3.52 -7.80
N LYS A 412 -9.51 -4.56 -7.03
CA LYS A 412 -9.17 -5.88 -7.60
C LYS A 412 -10.41 -6.61 -8.09
N THR A 413 -10.24 -7.44 -9.12
CA THR A 413 -11.30 -8.36 -9.58
C THR A 413 -11.55 -9.45 -8.53
N TRP A 414 -12.71 -10.11 -8.57
CA TRP A 414 -12.99 -11.26 -7.69
C TRP A 414 -11.91 -12.33 -7.79
N LYS A 415 -11.45 -12.61 -9.01
CA LYS A 415 -10.40 -13.60 -9.29
C LYS A 415 -9.08 -13.23 -8.62
N ASP A 416 -8.61 -11.99 -8.81
CA ASP A 416 -7.35 -11.53 -8.21
C ASP A 416 -7.46 -11.44 -6.68
N ALA A 417 -8.58 -10.94 -6.18
CA ALA A 417 -8.83 -10.82 -4.74
C ALA A 417 -8.82 -12.19 -4.05
N CYS A 418 -9.50 -13.20 -4.63
CA CYS A 418 -9.49 -14.57 -4.11
C CYS A 418 -8.08 -15.18 -4.14
N ALA A 419 -7.34 -15.02 -5.24
CA ALA A 419 -5.99 -15.54 -5.38
C ALA A 419 -5.02 -14.94 -4.35
N LEU A 420 -5.07 -13.62 -4.16
CA LEU A 420 -4.21 -12.90 -3.22
C LEU A 420 -4.58 -13.26 -1.76
N ALA A 421 -5.87 -13.24 -1.44
CA ALA A 421 -6.36 -13.57 -0.10
C ALA A 421 -5.99 -15.01 0.31
N GLN A 422 -6.10 -15.99 -0.60
CA GLN A 422 -5.72 -17.37 -0.30
C GLN A 422 -4.22 -17.51 0.01
N ARG A 423 -3.35 -16.78 -0.70
CA ARG A 423 -1.91 -16.75 -0.41
C ARG A 423 -1.64 -16.13 0.96
N GLU A 424 -2.38 -15.10 1.34
CA GLU A 424 -2.23 -14.49 2.66
C GLU A 424 -2.71 -15.35 3.80
N VAL A 425 -3.78 -16.12 3.62
CA VAL A 425 -4.18 -17.15 4.60
C VAL A 425 -3.01 -18.09 4.86
N SER A 426 -2.27 -18.50 3.82
CA SER A 426 -1.07 -19.32 4.02
C SER A 426 0.01 -18.64 4.87
N ASN A 427 0.18 -17.32 4.77
CA ASN A 427 1.13 -16.56 5.59
C ASN A 427 0.61 -16.38 7.02
N PHE A 428 -0.68 -16.10 7.18
CA PHE A 428 -1.36 -16.00 8.47
C PHE A 428 -1.26 -17.31 9.27
N LEU A 429 -1.43 -18.45 8.60
CA LEU A 429 -1.22 -19.78 9.21
C LEU A 429 0.20 -19.96 9.75
N LYS A 430 1.21 -19.36 9.11
CA LYS A 430 2.63 -19.44 9.50
C LYS A 430 3.05 -18.40 10.55
N SER A 431 2.15 -17.49 10.95
CA SER A 431 2.55 -16.31 11.74
C SER A 431 3.17 -16.65 13.10
N ASN A 432 2.74 -17.76 13.71
CA ASN A 432 3.23 -18.29 14.99
C ASN A 432 2.64 -19.71 15.19
N ALA A 433 2.99 -20.41 16.28
CA ALA A 433 2.49 -21.75 16.58
C ALA A 433 1.14 -21.79 17.34
N SER A 434 0.61 -20.66 17.81
CA SER A 434 -0.67 -20.61 18.56
C SER A 434 -1.88 -20.68 17.64
N ARG A 435 -3.11 -20.85 18.16
CA ARG A 435 -4.34 -20.76 17.34
C ARG A 435 -4.68 -19.32 16.93
N LEU A 436 -4.10 -18.31 17.60
CA LEU A 436 -4.27 -16.90 17.25
C LEU A 436 -3.18 -16.47 16.25
N GLY A 437 -3.60 -16.07 15.06
CA GLY A 437 -2.66 -15.58 14.04
C GLY A 437 -2.32 -14.10 14.25
N PHE A 438 -1.11 -13.71 13.85
CA PHE A 438 -0.72 -12.31 13.76
C PHE A 438 -1.00 -11.79 12.36
N HIS A 439 -1.69 -10.65 12.30
CA HIS A 439 -2.01 -9.96 11.06
C HIS A 439 -0.77 -9.13 10.68
N ALA A 440 -0.03 -9.60 9.68
CA ALA A 440 1.18 -8.92 9.25
C ALA A 440 0.77 -7.67 8.43
N MET A 441 1.13 -6.46 8.88
CA MET A 441 0.93 -5.23 8.10
C MET A 441 1.54 -5.38 6.72
N GLN A 442 0.76 -5.29 5.65
CA GLN A 442 1.37 -5.24 4.32
C GLN A 442 2.18 -3.95 4.23
N ARG A 443 3.48 -4.07 3.96
CA ARG A 443 4.29 -2.92 3.57
C ARG A 443 3.99 -2.67 2.10
N HIS A 444 3.48 -1.50 1.75
CA HIS A 444 3.56 -1.10 0.35
C HIS A 444 5.05 -0.82 0.04
N SER A 445 5.52 -1.17 -1.15
CA SER A 445 6.88 -0.84 -1.57
C SER A 445 7.18 0.66 -1.55
N ALA A 446 6.13 1.50 -1.54
CA ALA A 446 6.21 2.95 -1.38
C ALA A 446 6.51 3.42 0.06
N ASP A 447 6.34 2.55 1.07
CA ASP A 447 6.57 2.91 2.48
C ASP A 447 8.03 2.74 2.91
N LEU A 448 8.82 1.95 2.18
CA LEU A 448 10.23 1.78 2.47
C LEU A 448 10.99 3.06 2.09
N PRO A 449 11.91 3.53 2.93
CA PRO A 449 12.76 4.65 2.56
C PRO A 449 13.58 4.26 1.32
N SER A 450 13.72 5.20 0.38
CA SER A 450 14.62 4.99 -0.75
C SER A 450 16.02 4.68 -0.22
N ILE A 451 16.71 3.75 -0.87
CA ILE A 451 18.12 3.47 -0.54
C ILE A 451 18.99 4.72 -0.69
N GLU A 452 18.63 5.62 -1.61
CA GLU A 452 19.27 6.91 -1.79
C GLU A 452 18.96 7.90 -0.67
N ASP A 453 17.91 7.70 0.13
CA ASP A 453 17.57 8.53 1.29
C ASP A 453 18.16 7.96 2.60
N CYS A 454 18.80 6.79 2.53
CA CYS A 454 19.43 6.14 3.67
C CYS A 454 20.95 6.31 3.61
N PRO A 455 21.54 7.37 4.20
CA PRO A 455 22.98 7.61 4.09
C PRO A 455 23.84 6.59 4.88
N VAL A 456 23.21 5.77 5.73
CA VAL A 456 23.89 4.81 6.60
C VAL A 456 23.23 3.43 6.45
N MET A 457 24.01 2.45 6.01
CA MET A 457 23.69 1.03 6.05
C MET A 457 24.42 0.37 7.23
N TYR A 458 23.70 -0.35 8.08
CA TYR A 458 24.30 -1.14 9.15
C TYR A 458 24.45 -2.61 8.73
N ILE A 459 25.65 -3.15 8.88
CA ILE A 459 25.95 -4.56 8.63
C ILE A 459 26.16 -5.27 9.96
N THR A 460 25.35 -6.29 10.24
CA THR A 460 25.46 -7.05 11.48
C THR A 460 26.80 -7.80 11.55
N ASP A 461 27.28 -8.01 12.77
CA ASP A 461 28.48 -8.82 13.02
C ASP A 461 28.36 -9.51 14.38
N HIS A 462 29.23 -10.48 14.65
CA HIS A 462 29.23 -11.16 15.93
C HIS A 462 29.82 -10.27 17.04
N ARG A 463 29.12 -10.16 18.17
CA ARG A 463 29.61 -9.57 19.42
C ARG A 463 29.22 -10.50 20.57
N GLU A 464 30.19 -10.91 21.36
CA GLU A 464 29.96 -11.72 22.55
C GLU A 464 29.05 -10.96 23.55
N GLY A 465 28.04 -11.63 24.08
CA GLY A 465 27.06 -11.05 25.01
C GLY A 465 26.02 -10.11 24.38
N TYR A 466 25.92 -10.05 23.04
CA TYR A 466 24.95 -9.18 22.36
C TYR A 466 24.38 -9.86 21.10
N THR A 467 23.09 -10.23 21.15
CA THR A 467 22.42 -10.92 20.05
C THR A 467 22.27 -10.04 18.81
N VAL A 468 22.12 -10.64 17.63
CA VAL A 468 21.94 -9.86 16.39
C VAL A 468 20.65 -9.04 16.43
N ALA A 469 19.56 -9.60 16.96
CA ALA A 469 18.33 -8.86 17.20
C ALA A 469 18.53 -7.61 18.09
N GLU A 470 19.28 -7.70 19.19
CA GLU A 470 19.57 -6.55 20.06
C GLU A 470 20.40 -5.48 19.34
N GLN A 471 21.37 -5.89 18.50
CA GLN A 471 22.14 -4.97 17.64
C GLN A 471 21.21 -4.18 16.72
N VAL A 472 20.34 -4.87 15.99
CA VAL A 472 19.45 -4.27 15.01
C VAL A 472 18.47 -3.32 15.70
N GLU A 473 17.88 -3.73 16.84
CA GLU A 473 16.97 -2.89 17.62
C GLU A 473 17.66 -1.59 18.07
N ALA A 474 18.90 -1.68 18.58
CA ALA A 474 19.66 -0.53 19.03
C ALA A 474 19.96 0.47 17.90
N VAL A 475 20.45 -0.01 16.75
CA VAL A 475 20.78 0.89 15.63
C VAL A 475 19.55 1.51 14.99
N CYS A 476 18.44 0.77 14.91
CA CYS A 476 17.17 1.29 14.40
C CYS A 476 16.58 2.37 15.33
N ARG A 477 16.69 2.22 16.66
CA ARG A 477 16.38 3.28 17.64
C ARG A 477 17.29 4.51 17.49
N GLY A 478 18.53 4.28 17.05
CA GLY A 478 19.47 5.33 16.68
C GLY A 478 19.14 6.03 15.36
N GLY A 479 18.14 5.59 14.61
CA GLY A 479 17.74 6.23 13.34
C GLY A 479 18.30 5.57 12.09
N VAL A 480 19.02 4.45 12.21
CA VAL A 480 19.41 3.66 11.02
C VAL A 480 18.15 3.08 10.37
N ARG A 481 18.03 3.21 9.05
CA ARG A 481 16.90 2.73 8.26
C ARG A 481 17.28 1.73 7.17
N TRP A 482 18.51 1.24 7.19
CA TRP A 482 18.96 0.19 6.29
C TRP A 482 19.86 -0.80 7.03
N VAL A 483 19.43 -2.05 7.09
CA VAL A 483 20.09 -3.15 7.80
C VAL A 483 20.38 -4.30 6.85
N GLN A 484 21.62 -4.76 6.88
CA GLN A 484 22.10 -5.95 6.18
C GLN A 484 22.45 -7.03 7.19
N LEU A 485 21.69 -8.13 7.18
CA LEU A 485 21.99 -9.29 8.01
C LEU A 485 23.10 -10.11 7.38
N ARG A 486 24.20 -10.21 8.12
CA ARG A 486 25.38 -11.00 7.80
C ARG A 486 25.69 -11.94 8.95
N MET A 487 25.59 -13.23 8.68
CA MET A 487 25.94 -14.32 9.61
C MET A 487 26.94 -15.25 8.92
N LYS A 488 28.23 -15.03 9.20
CA LYS A 488 29.29 -15.87 8.63
C LYS A 488 29.30 -17.22 9.35
N ASN A 489 29.46 -18.29 8.59
CA ASN A 489 29.54 -19.68 9.08
C ASN A 489 28.25 -20.24 9.71
N SER A 490 27.10 -19.59 9.59
CA SER A 490 25.81 -20.14 10.05
C SER A 490 25.19 -21.06 9.00
N THR A 491 24.31 -21.99 9.40
CA THR A 491 23.46 -22.71 8.44
C THR A 491 22.35 -21.80 7.89
N ASP A 492 21.66 -22.24 6.84
CA ASP A 492 20.49 -21.50 6.33
C ASP A 492 19.35 -21.48 7.36
N GLU A 493 19.19 -22.55 8.12
CA GLU A 493 18.17 -22.66 9.17
C GLU A 493 18.41 -21.66 10.30
N GLU A 494 19.67 -21.51 10.75
CA GLU A 494 20.06 -20.52 11.73
C GLU A 494 19.84 -19.09 11.21
N MET A 495 20.21 -18.82 9.96
CA MET A 495 20.01 -17.52 9.34
C MET A 495 18.52 -17.19 9.13
N LEU A 496 17.70 -18.18 8.80
CA LEU A 496 16.25 -18.03 8.69
C LEU A 496 15.65 -17.67 10.06
N SER A 497 16.02 -18.42 11.11
CA SER A 497 15.54 -18.19 12.47
C SER A 497 15.86 -16.79 12.98
N GLU A 498 17.11 -16.34 12.81
CA GLU A 498 17.50 -14.99 13.22
C GLU A 498 16.94 -13.92 12.28
N GLY A 499 16.88 -14.21 10.98
CA GLY A 499 16.35 -13.34 9.95
C GLY A 499 14.88 -12.97 10.16
N TRP A 500 14.04 -13.87 10.65
CA TRP A 500 12.67 -13.55 11.05
C TRP A 500 12.61 -12.48 12.16
N LYS A 501 13.47 -12.60 13.18
CA LYS A 501 13.54 -11.62 14.28
C LYS A 501 13.98 -10.25 13.77
N VAL A 502 15.03 -10.22 12.95
CA VAL A 502 15.56 -9.00 12.35
C VAL A 502 14.54 -8.35 11.43
N LYS A 503 13.84 -9.13 10.59
CA LYS A 503 12.77 -8.64 9.71
C LYS A 503 11.71 -7.91 10.52
N GLU A 504 11.22 -8.50 11.61
CA GLU A 504 10.19 -7.89 12.47
C GLU A 504 10.68 -6.59 13.13
N ILE A 505 11.94 -6.52 13.57
CA ILE A 505 12.51 -5.28 14.09
C ILE A 505 12.56 -4.21 12.99
N CYS A 506 13.12 -4.53 11.83
CA CYS A 506 13.18 -3.61 10.70
C CYS A 506 11.79 -3.12 10.30
N ARG A 507 10.77 -3.98 10.36
CA ARG A 507 9.35 -3.65 10.20
C ARG A 507 8.88 -2.54 11.13
N ARG A 508 9.09 -2.71 12.43
CA ARG A 508 8.68 -1.71 13.45
C ARG A 508 9.30 -0.33 13.23
N TYR A 509 10.55 -0.27 12.74
CA TYR A 509 11.28 0.98 12.55
C TYR A 509 11.24 1.53 11.12
N ASN A 510 10.44 0.93 10.24
CA ASN A 510 10.43 1.25 8.82
C ASN A 510 11.83 1.24 8.17
N ALA A 511 12.63 0.23 8.50
CA ALA A 511 13.95 0.02 7.93
C ALA A 511 13.90 -1.01 6.79
N VAL A 512 14.73 -0.77 5.77
CA VAL A 512 15.07 -1.72 4.70
C VAL A 512 15.89 -2.87 5.31
N PHE A 513 15.47 -4.10 5.02
CA PHE A 513 16.11 -5.32 5.48
C PHE A 513 16.61 -6.17 4.31
N ILE A 514 17.92 -6.34 4.19
CA ILE A 514 18.53 -7.18 3.15
C ILE A 514 19.39 -8.30 3.74
N ILE A 515 19.55 -9.38 2.97
CA ILE A 515 20.40 -10.53 3.34
C ILE A 515 21.75 -10.45 2.64
N ASN A 516 22.81 -10.84 3.34
CA ASN A 516 24.14 -10.99 2.76
C ASN A 516 24.31 -12.35 2.07
N ASP A 517 24.82 -12.36 0.84
CA ASP A 517 25.24 -13.49 -0.01
C ASP A 517 24.15 -14.51 -0.42
N ARG A 518 23.18 -14.82 0.46
CA ARG A 518 22.26 -15.96 0.32
C ARG A 518 20.90 -15.58 -0.28
N VAL A 519 20.83 -15.58 -1.61
CA VAL A 519 19.63 -15.22 -2.39
C VAL A 519 18.39 -16.03 -2.02
N HIS A 520 18.53 -17.35 -1.80
CA HIS A 520 17.42 -18.23 -1.44
C HIS A 520 16.86 -17.92 -0.05
N VAL A 521 17.73 -17.59 0.92
CA VAL A 521 17.30 -17.14 2.26
C VAL A 521 16.56 -15.81 2.16
N ALA A 522 17.05 -14.87 1.34
CA ALA A 522 16.37 -13.60 1.08
C ALA A 522 14.94 -13.82 0.54
N ARG A 523 14.77 -14.79 -0.38
CA ARG A 523 13.47 -15.17 -0.91
C ARG A 523 12.55 -15.79 0.14
N LEU A 524 13.07 -16.73 0.95
CA LEU A 524 12.29 -17.43 1.97
C LEU A 524 11.83 -16.50 3.10
N LEU A 525 12.68 -15.55 3.49
CA LEU A 525 12.32 -14.51 4.46
C LEU A 525 11.47 -13.41 3.85
N ASP A 526 11.31 -13.38 2.52
CA ASP A 526 10.77 -12.23 1.80
C ASP A 526 11.44 -10.93 2.29
N ALA A 527 12.78 -10.93 2.32
CA ALA A 527 13.58 -9.75 2.63
C ALA A 527 13.37 -8.68 1.54
N ASP A 528 13.69 -7.43 1.84
CA ASP A 528 13.59 -6.33 0.89
C ASP A 528 14.65 -6.45 -0.23
N GLY A 529 15.69 -7.26 -0.01
CA GLY A 529 16.74 -7.48 -0.99
C GLY A 529 17.89 -8.38 -0.53
N VAL A 530 18.95 -8.39 -1.34
CA VAL A 530 20.20 -9.13 -1.12
C VAL A 530 21.41 -8.25 -1.47
N HIS A 531 22.54 -8.45 -0.79
CA HIS A 531 23.84 -7.93 -1.19
C HIS A 531 24.78 -9.08 -1.54
N LEU A 532 25.47 -8.98 -2.67
CA LEU A 532 26.31 -10.03 -3.23
C LEU A 532 27.77 -9.59 -3.31
N GLY A 533 28.66 -10.38 -2.71
CA GLY A 533 30.10 -10.29 -2.89
C GLY A 533 30.56 -10.73 -4.28
N LEU A 534 31.84 -10.51 -4.57
CA LEU A 534 32.43 -10.80 -5.90
C LEU A 534 32.36 -12.28 -6.30
N SER A 535 32.39 -13.19 -5.31
CA SER A 535 32.37 -14.64 -5.50
C SER A 535 31.00 -15.28 -5.31
N ASP A 536 29.98 -14.47 -5.03
CA ASP A 536 28.65 -14.98 -4.73
C ASP A 536 27.84 -15.17 -6.02
N MET A 537 26.54 -15.46 -5.88
CA MET A 537 25.64 -15.61 -7.03
C MET A 537 25.72 -14.39 -7.96
N ASP A 538 25.64 -14.64 -9.27
CA ASP A 538 25.57 -13.56 -10.23
C ASP A 538 24.31 -12.68 -10.02
N PRO A 539 24.42 -11.34 -9.99
CA PRO A 539 23.26 -10.47 -9.77
C PRO A 539 22.12 -10.64 -10.77
N LEU A 540 22.39 -11.04 -12.03
CA LEU A 540 21.33 -11.31 -13.01
C LEU A 540 20.53 -12.56 -12.62
N GLU A 541 21.21 -13.57 -12.07
CA GLU A 541 20.53 -14.78 -11.58
C GLU A 541 19.77 -14.51 -10.29
N ALA A 542 20.34 -13.70 -9.39
CA ALA A 542 19.63 -13.23 -8.20
C ALA A 542 18.34 -12.47 -8.58
N ARG A 543 18.41 -11.61 -9.61
CA ARG A 543 17.25 -10.90 -10.17
C ARG A 543 16.18 -11.85 -10.70
N ARG A 544 16.55 -12.94 -11.37
CA ARG A 544 15.61 -13.97 -11.82
C ARG A 544 14.90 -14.69 -10.67
N ILE A 545 15.61 -14.94 -9.57
CA ILE A 545 15.06 -15.66 -8.40
C ILE A 545 14.15 -14.76 -7.56
N LEU A 546 14.52 -13.49 -7.39
CA LEU A 546 13.87 -12.52 -6.49
C LEU A 546 12.83 -11.63 -7.18
N GLY A 547 12.93 -11.45 -8.50
CA GLY A 547 12.11 -10.54 -9.29
C GLY A 547 12.59 -9.09 -9.28
N ASP A 548 11.91 -8.25 -10.06
CA ASP A 548 12.30 -6.84 -10.29
C ASP A 548 12.00 -5.91 -9.11
N GLY A 549 11.18 -6.36 -8.14
CA GLY A 549 10.77 -5.54 -6.99
C GLY A 549 11.70 -5.58 -5.78
N LYS A 550 12.81 -6.35 -5.82
CA LYS A 550 13.74 -6.52 -4.69
C LYS A 550 15.02 -5.72 -4.91
N ILE A 551 15.66 -5.27 -3.83
CA ILE A 551 16.95 -4.56 -3.90
C ILE A 551 18.08 -5.58 -4.09
N ILE A 552 18.93 -5.37 -5.09
CA ILE A 552 20.13 -6.17 -5.35
C ILE A 552 21.34 -5.26 -5.31
N GLY A 553 22.15 -5.42 -4.28
CA GLY A 553 23.45 -4.79 -4.14
C GLY A 553 24.59 -5.70 -4.56
N ALA A 554 25.69 -5.13 -5.02
CA ALA A 554 26.91 -5.88 -5.28
C ALA A 554 28.17 -5.18 -4.76
N THR A 555 29.17 -5.96 -4.36
CA THR A 555 30.50 -5.42 -4.03
C THR A 555 31.26 -5.05 -5.31
N CYS A 556 31.97 -3.92 -5.29
CA CYS A 556 32.90 -3.46 -6.33
C CYS A 556 34.21 -3.01 -5.70
N ASN A 557 35.35 -3.35 -6.31
CA ASN A 557 36.66 -2.92 -5.84
C ASN A 557 37.43 -2.14 -6.92
N THR A 558 36.95 -2.14 -8.17
CA THR A 558 37.59 -1.53 -9.35
C THR A 558 36.56 -0.86 -10.27
N CYS A 559 37.03 -0.03 -11.22
CA CYS A 559 36.16 0.57 -12.24
C CYS A 559 35.58 -0.51 -13.18
N GLU A 560 36.31 -1.59 -13.43
CA GLU A 560 35.85 -2.74 -14.21
C GLU A 560 34.68 -3.46 -13.52
N ASP A 561 34.77 -3.67 -12.18
CA ASP A 561 33.66 -4.21 -11.41
C ASP A 561 32.43 -3.33 -11.53
N LEU A 562 32.61 -2.01 -11.39
CA LEU A 562 31.53 -1.05 -11.47
C LEU A 562 30.81 -1.11 -12.83
N LEU A 563 31.58 -1.14 -13.94
CA LEU A 563 31.01 -1.28 -15.28
C LEU A 563 30.23 -2.59 -15.44
N LEU A 564 30.75 -3.69 -14.89
CA LEU A 564 30.05 -4.97 -14.89
C LEU A 564 28.74 -4.88 -14.09
N ARG A 565 28.77 -4.34 -12.88
CA ARG A 565 27.57 -4.22 -12.03
C ARG A 565 26.52 -3.29 -12.62
N SER A 566 26.94 -2.25 -13.34
CA SER A 566 26.05 -1.40 -14.13
C SER A 566 25.33 -2.17 -15.22
N ARG A 567 26.03 -2.99 -16.00
CA ARG A 567 25.41 -3.85 -17.01
C ARG A 567 24.45 -4.87 -16.41
N GLN A 568 24.72 -5.32 -15.19
CA GLN A 568 23.87 -6.23 -14.45
C GLN A 568 22.65 -5.57 -13.78
N LYS A 569 22.53 -4.24 -13.87
CA LYS A 569 21.41 -3.47 -13.30
C LYS A 569 21.19 -3.75 -11.80
N VAL A 570 22.30 -3.72 -11.05
CA VAL A 570 22.21 -3.70 -9.58
C VAL A 570 21.66 -2.36 -9.13
N ASP A 571 20.96 -2.35 -8.00
CA ASP A 571 20.32 -1.16 -7.44
C ASP A 571 21.30 -0.26 -6.68
N TYR A 572 22.40 -0.83 -6.18
CA TYR A 572 23.52 -0.09 -5.59
C TYR A 572 24.81 -0.90 -5.60
N VAL A 573 25.93 -0.21 -5.40
CA VAL A 573 27.24 -0.86 -5.22
C VAL A 573 27.86 -0.52 -3.86
N GLY A 574 28.41 -1.53 -3.20
CA GLY A 574 29.31 -1.37 -2.07
C GLY A 574 30.74 -1.30 -2.56
N VAL A 575 31.33 -0.11 -2.56
CA VAL A 575 32.71 0.11 -3.04
C VAL A 575 33.68 0.01 -1.87
N GLY A 576 34.74 -0.79 -1.98
CA GLY A 576 35.71 -0.93 -0.90
C GLY A 576 36.83 -1.93 -1.18
N PRO A 577 37.67 -2.25 -0.18
CA PRO A 577 37.66 -1.67 1.16
C PRO A 577 38.25 -0.24 1.19
N PHE A 578 37.64 0.67 1.96
CA PHE A 578 38.19 2.01 2.20
C PHE A 578 39.53 1.94 2.97
N ARG A 579 39.60 1.11 4.01
CA ARG A 579 40.82 0.79 4.74
C ARG A 579 40.87 -0.67 5.17
N PHE A 580 42.00 -1.09 5.73
CA PHE A 580 42.15 -2.42 6.31
C PHE A 580 41.04 -2.70 7.35
N THR A 581 40.46 -3.90 7.29
CA THR A 581 39.42 -4.34 8.23
C THR A 581 39.69 -5.78 8.61
N THR A 582 39.47 -6.14 9.87
CA THR A 582 39.59 -7.53 10.33
C THR A 582 38.39 -8.40 9.90
N THR A 583 37.39 -7.84 9.23
CA THR A 583 36.12 -8.50 8.91
C THR A 583 36.16 -9.35 7.62
N LYS A 584 37.19 -9.26 6.76
CA LYS A 584 37.37 -10.10 5.55
C LYS A 584 38.76 -10.78 5.55
N LYS A 585 38.82 -12.08 5.24
CA LYS A 585 40.05 -12.91 5.28
C LYS A 585 40.94 -12.78 4.02
N ASN A 586 40.37 -12.41 2.87
CA ASN A 586 41.07 -12.07 1.63
C ASN A 586 40.64 -10.66 1.21
N LEU A 587 41.51 -9.66 1.36
CA LEU A 587 41.19 -8.26 1.04
C LEU A 587 41.80 -7.90 -0.32
N SER A 588 40.98 -7.29 -1.18
CA SER A 588 41.46 -6.53 -2.34
C SER A 588 42.27 -5.30 -1.89
N PRO A 589 43.06 -4.67 -2.79
CA PRO A 589 43.85 -3.49 -2.46
C PRO A 589 43.01 -2.38 -1.83
N MET A 590 43.58 -1.64 -0.87
CA MET A 590 42.87 -0.53 -0.23
C MET A 590 42.68 0.63 -1.20
N LEU A 591 41.47 1.16 -1.29
CA LEU A 591 41.15 2.27 -2.18
C LEU A 591 41.59 3.63 -1.59
N GLY A 592 41.33 3.87 -0.30
CA GLY A 592 41.48 5.20 0.30
C GLY A 592 40.63 6.26 -0.41
N LEU A 593 40.73 7.54 -0.02
CA LEU A 593 39.93 8.61 -0.64
C LEU A 593 40.22 8.78 -2.14
N GLU A 594 41.46 8.59 -2.55
CA GLU A 594 41.85 8.75 -3.96
C GLU A 594 41.21 7.68 -4.85
N GLY A 595 41.09 6.44 -4.38
CA GLY A 595 40.37 5.39 -5.09
C GLY A 595 38.90 5.73 -5.32
N TYR A 596 38.23 6.35 -4.34
CA TYR A 596 36.84 6.80 -4.52
C TYR A 596 36.72 7.95 -5.52
N ARG A 597 37.66 8.91 -5.52
CA ARG A 597 37.68 9.99 -6.52
C ARG A 597 37.82 9.43 -7.93
N ASN A 598 38.73 8.46 -8.13
CA ASN A 598 38.93 7.80 -9.41
C ASN A 598 37.67 7.05 -9.87
N ILE A 599 37.01 6.32 -8.96
CA ILE A 599 35.77 5.60 -9.27
C ILE A 599 34.64 6.56 -9.65
N LEU A 600 34.46 7.67 -8.93
CA LEU A 600 33.41 8.64 -9.23
C LEU A 600 33.68 9.41 -10.52
N SER A 601 34.93 9.81 -10.78
CA SER A 601 35.31 10.39 -12.09
C SER A 601 34.99 9.43 -13.22
N TYR A 602 35.29 8.14 -13.04
CA TYR A 602 34.96 7.11 -14.03
C TYR A 602 33.44 6.94 -14.23
N CYS A 603 32.64 7.04 -13.15
CA CYS A 603 31.17 7.05 -13.26
C CYS A 603 30.67 8.20 -14.12
N GLU A 604 31.20 9.41 -13.91
CA GLU A 604 30.84 10.60 -14.66
C GLU A 604 31.19 10.44 -16.14
N ASP A 605 32.44 10.04 -16.44
CA ASP A 605 32.94 9.84 -17.81
C ASP A 605 32.18 8.72 -18.55
N SER A 606 31.72 7.71 -17.82
CA SER A 606 31.01 6.54 -18.39
C SER A 606 29.48 6.64 -18.30
N HIS A 607 28.94 7.77 -17.81
CA HIS A 607 27.51 7.98 -17.57
C HIS A 607 26.83 6.88 -16.73
N ILE A 608 27.52 6.41 -15.68
CA ILE A 608 27.02 5.39 -14.74
C ILE A 608 26.36 6.08 -13.55
N HIS A 609 25.03 5.93 -13.42
CA HIS A 609 24.23 6.54 -12.34
C HIS A 609 23.75 5.50 -11.32
N ILE A 610 24.69 4.86 -10.61
CA ILE A 610 24.37 3.85 -9.59
C ILE A 610 24.75 4.38 -8.21
N PRO A 611 23.89 4.25 -7.19
CA PRO A 611 24.22 4.60 -5.82
C PRO A 611 25.50 3.92 -5.32
N ILE A 612 26.44 4.71 -4.81
CA ILE A 612 27.72 4.23 -4.29
C ILE A 612 27.76 4.34 -2.78
N PHE A 613 27.91 3.19 -2.12
CA PHE A 613 28.11 3.09 -0.69
C PHE A 613 29.54 2.72 -0.37
N ALA A 614 30.23 3.56 0.39
CA ALA A 614 31.57 3.23 0.87
C ALA A 614 31.49 2.07 1.87
N ILE A 615 32.35 1.07 1.73
CA ILE A 615 32.43 -0.07 2.64
C ILE A 615 33.86 -0.33 3.11
N GLY A 616 33.98 -0.96 4.28
CA GLY A 616 35.24 -1.53 4.76
C GLY A 616 36.04 -0.59 5.68
N GLY A 617 35.81 -0.72 6.99
CA GLY A 617 36.62 -0.08 8.03
C GLY A 617 36.33 1.41 8.26
N ILE A 618 35.16 1.87 7.83
CA ILE A 618 34.73 3.26 7.97
C ILE A 618 34.45 3.57 9.45
N VAL A 619 34.94 4.71 9.91
CA VAL A 619 34.67 5.26 11.24
C VAL A 619 34.05 6.65 11.12
N GLU A 620 33.56 7.19 12.23
CA GLU A 620 32.83 8.46 12.25
C GLU A 620 33.65 9.65 11.71
N SER A 621 34.97 9.69 11.94
CA SER A 621 35.83 10.76 11.44
C SER A 621 35.98 10.78 9.91
N ASP A 622 35.61 9.69 9.22
CA ASP A 622 35.75 9.60 7.76
C ASP A 622 34.57 10.21 7.03
N LEU A 623 33.41 10.36 7.69
CA LEU A 623 32.14 10.70 7.06
C LEU A 623 32.24 11.96 6.21
N SER A 624 32.74 13.06 6.77
CA SER A 624 32.84 14.33 6.03
C SER A 624 33.71 14.19 4.77
N SER A 625 34.87 13.56 4.87
CA SER A 625 35.75 13.35 3.71
C SER A 625 35.10 12.46 2.64
N LEU A 626 34.39 11.42 3.05
CA LEU A 626 33.74 10.47 2.15
C LEU A 626 32.54 11.10 1.42
N PHE A 627 31.67 11.81 2.15
CA PHE A 627 30.54 12.53 1.55
C PHE A 627 30.99 13.70 0.66
N SER A 628 32.08 14.40 1.03
CA SER A 628 32.64 15.49 0.21
C SER A 628 33.10 15.04 -1.19
N VAL A 629 33.44 13.76 -1.33
CA VAL A 629 33.86 13.15 -2.61
C VAL A 629 32.65 12.80 -3.49
N GLY A 630 31.44 12.73 -2.94
CA GLY A 630 30.20 12.55 -3.71
C GLY A 630 29.56 11.16 -3.60
N ILE A 631 29.94 10.35 -2.62
CA ILE A 631 29.29 9.05 -2.40
C ILE A 631 27.84 9.21 -1.92
N THR A 632 27.01 8.19 -2.16
CA THR A 632 25.61 8.19 -1.72
C THR A 632 25.44 7.92 -0.23
N GLY A 633 26.31 7.08 0.34
CA GLY A 633 26.26 6.72 1.76
C GLY A 633 27.40 5.81 2.21
N VAL A 634 27.34 5.35 3.45
CA VAL A 634 28.37 4.52 4.07
C VAL A 634 27.78 3.25 4.67
N ALA A 635 28.55 2.15 4.65
CA ALA A 635 28.22 0.92 5.34
C ALA A 635 29.11 0.72 6.57
N LEU A 636 28.47 0.56 7.73
CA LEU A 636 29.12 0.53 9.03
C LEU A 636 28.77 -0.76 9.78
N SER A 637 29.70 -1.20 10.63
CA SER A 637 29.50 -2.40 11.46
C SER A 637 30.22 -2.22 12.80
N GLY A 638 31.53 -2.48 12.83
CA GLY A 638 32.34 -2.43 14.05
C GLY A 638 32.30 -1.09 14.80
N THR A 639 32.26 0.05 14.10
CA THR A 639 32.24 1.39 14.71
C THR A 639 31.03 1.59 15.63
N ILE A 640 29.87 1.08 15.24
CA ILE A 640 28.66 1.15 16.07
C ILE A 640 28.66 0.01 17.09
N LEU A 641 28.99 -1.20 16.63
CA LEU A 641 28.92 -2.42 17.44
C LEU A 641 29.89 -2.42 18.62
N LYS A 642 31.07 -1.80 18.51
CA LYS A 642 32.09 -1.76 19.57
C LYS A 642 31.93 -0.59 20.55
N SER A 643 30.92 0.26 20.35
CA SER A 643 30.66 1.37 21.26
C SER A 643 29.96 0.91 22.54
N ASP A 644 30.12 1.68 23.61
CA ASP A 644 29.44 1.47 24.89
C ASP A 644 27.92 1.66 24.77
N ASN A 645 27.51 2.58 23.88
CA ASN A 645 26.10 2.85 23.57
C ASN A 645 25.87 2.84 22.04
N PRO A 646 25.52 1.67 21.47
CA PRO A 646 25.25 1.54 20.04
C PRO A 646 24.14 2.45 19.53
N THR A 647 23.09 2.67 20.33
CA THR A 647 21.97 3.54 19.96
C THR A 647 22.40 4.99 19.77
N GLU A 648 23.15 5.55 20.73
CA GLU A 648 23.61 6.94 20.65
C GLU A 648 24.68 7.13 19.58
N THR A 649 25.59 6.16 19.43
CA THR A 649 26.60 6.18 18.37
C THR A 649 25.96 6.14 16.99
N ALA A 650 24.95 5.28 16.80
CA ALA A 650 24.18 5.23 15.55
C ALA A 650 23.46 6.56 15.28
N ARG A 651 22.85 7.17 16.30
CA ARG A 651 22.19 8.48 16.19
C ARG A 651 23.13 9.58 15.72
N ARG A 652 24.29 9.70 16.35
CA ARG A 652 25.28 10.71 15.98
C ARG A 652 25.78 10.51 14.55
N ILE A 653 26.07 9.27 14.16
CA ILE A 653 26.51 8.93 12.80
C ILE A 653 25.42 9.25 11.76
N VAL A 654 24.16 8.92 12.02
CA VAL A 654 23.04 9.21 11.10
C VAL A 654 22.85 10.72 10.95
N LEU A 655 22.86 11.48 12.06
CA LEU A 655 22.75 12.94 12.03
C LEU A 655 23.90 13.58 11.25
N ASN A 656 25.14 13.18 11.52
CA ASN A 656 26.30 13.69 10.81
C ASN A 656 26.26 13.32 9.33
N SER A 657 25.90 12.09 8.98
CA SER A 657 25.80 11.66 7.58
C SER A 657 24.71 12.42 6.81
N ASN A 658 23.56 12.68 7.43
CA ASN A 658 22.51 13.52 6.85
C ASN A 658 23.00 14.96 6.64
N LYS A 659 23.69 15.53 7.65
CA LYS A 659 24.24 16.88 7.57
C LYS A 659 25.20 17.04 6.39
N GLU A 660 26.15 16.11 6.26
CA GLU A 660 27.15 16.14 5.18
C GLU A 660 26.50 15.92 3.80
N LYS A 661 25.54 14.99 3.71
CA LYS A 661 24.85 14.66 2.45
C LYS A 661 23.99 15.79 1.92
N TYR A 662 23.20 16.42 2.79
CA TYR A 662 22.23 17.46 2.40
C TYR A 662 22.76 18.88 2.58
N LYS A 663 24.00 19.05 3.08
CA LYS A 663 24.63 20.34 3.42
C LYS A 663 23.73 21.24 4.29
N ILE A 664 23.07 20.64 5.28
CA ILE A 664 22.16 21.30 6.24
C ILE A 664 22.93 21.92 7.41
#